data_AF-A0A1H9FX65-F1
#
_entry.id   AF-A0A1H9FX65-F1
#
_cell.length_a   1.000
_cell.length_b   1.000
_cell.length_c   1.000
_cell.angle_alpha   90.00
_cell.angle_beta   90.00
_cell.angle_gamma   90.00
#
_symmetry.space_group_name_H-M   'P 1'
#
loop_
_entity.id
_entity.type
_entity.pdbx_description
1 polymer ?
#
loop_
_entity_poly.entity_id
_entity_poly.type
_entity_poly.pdbx_seq_one_letter_code
_entity_poly.pdbx_strand_id
1 'polypeptide(L)'
;MDDGRRADGPNYALRFGAVLFGAAVVLTAADYVAGIPGLLVGVGVVSGTGAVLGSRVDRAFEQTVSNIESTIGASELTVADGEIRGLDAALEDQVEENRRLRERVDDLEAELAETEQRNERIETQTEQFREAMQLCAGGQLAHRIEIDDETPLDVGDDFNDMMDELEGTVRHLKDFIALVVSSSDEVLSGTEEVSEASDQISDAIQEIAEGATVQSERLQSVTHEMETLSSSIEEIAALSNDVTTLSERTADAGREGQEAAKTAIDGLNEMEDGSAEAVDAIESLRTEMEAIDELVEFISEVARKTNMLALNANIEASRNTSGSRSEDGFAAVAKEVKELAAETKEAADDIEKRIEDIHAQTEVATETVRETEERVAVHTDSIENALDALAEIAEYAEETNRGVQEIHTAANQQAESAQQVVALVDETASISEQTSDLAEEVTASAEEQTAALTDVSSSAKRLSENANWLHDTLDMYKARHDPPDTDRLSSAERTDAAAEADAGSMPTWTTGEPSSWPELSSSSSSASDSERERSSADRTADTGAATGTRSASAIEPAERSSGTTDDAAALPTQFQTGLATGEDSFLVGHRAATRAFTAMDTDRVDFCQVFCSPAYDYEDVLRGIRDVIGDEAKLIGATSAGEFTERTVSDGSVAVSLVASDTIEFFTGLGTAVSEGAADAVNEAVAELPSSVEGYPHLAAINLHDGLAGISDQIALVTQRDLGHDVSFVGGSASDDLTMNATHVFHDETVTTDSVVIALVASKEPVTITVGHGHSPISEPMTVTKSEGGRVIELDGKPAFEAWREAVESHLDGTDRTIDVDAIEGDSEELLELLTEFEFGIEEGHGAISGGYKIRWPGLTRSKAGPLEFPVGVPEGTVLRVMHSPPDEQIVSARETAEAAARNASGEVAGGFVYDCACRSIILGDEFDDAVDAMSEVLDVPFSGFETYGELCMERGQMSGYHNTSSVIMLLPT
;
A
#
# COMPACT_ATOMS: atom_id res chain seq x y z
N MET A 1 -39.69 8.79 7.01
CA MET A 1 -40.45 9.56 8.03
C MET A 1 -40.20 11.03 7.78
N ASP A 2 -40.94 11.93 8.41
CA ASP A 2 -40.97 13.36 8.10
C ASP A 2 -40.32 14.22 9.20
N ASP A 3 -39.97 15.46 8.83
CA ASP A 3 -39.57 16.61 9.66
C ASP A 3 -38.24 16.57 10.45
N GLY A 4 -37.36 17.53 10.13
CA GLY A 4 -36.85 18.42 11.18
C GLY A 4 -35.34 18.69 11.27
N ARG A 5 -34.89 19.84 10.73
CA ARG A 5 -34.18 20.90 11.49
C ARG A 5 -33.96 22.20 10.72
N ARG A 6 -33.60 23.26 11.45
CA ARG A 6 -33.26 24.62 10.98
C ARG A 6 -31.93 25.06 11.58
N ALA A 7 -31.19 25.91 10.85
CA ALA A 7 -30.33 27.04 11.27
C ALA A 7 -29.54 26.91 12.60
N ASP A 8 -28.22 27.14 12.64
CA ASP A 8 -27.50 28.40 12.33
C ASP A 8 -26.01 28.15 11.95
N GLY A 9 -25.29 29.20 11.49
CA GLY A 9 -23.83 29.15 11.19
C GLY A 9 -22.93 29.55 12.39
N PRO A 10 -21.70 30.10 12.20
CA PRO A 10 -21.08 30.61 10.95
C PRO A 10 -19.56 30.35 10.79
N ASN A 11 -18.92 31.08 9.84
CA ASN A 11 -17.47 31.33 9.63
C ASN A 11 -16.62 30.26 8.93
N TYR A 12 -16.14 30.59 7.73
CA TYR A 12 -14.71 30.88 7.50
C TYR A 12 -14.57 32.02 6.46
N ALA A 13 -13.38 32.59 6.29
CA ALA A 13 -13.17 33.80 5.50
C ALA A 13 -11.78 33.87 4.83
N LEU A 14 -11.66 34.76 3.83
CA LEU A 14 -10.46 35.34 3.15
C LEU A 14 -10.20 34.93 1.68
N ARG A 15 -10.08 35.97 0.82
CA ARG A 15 -9.39 36.05 -0.50
C ARG A 15 -10.04 35.23 -1.62
N PHE A 16 -10.43 35.76 -2.78
CA PHE A 16 -9.89 36.87 -3.61
C PHE A 16 -10.89 38.04 -3.72
N GLY A 17 -10.71 39.16 -4.46
CA GLY A 17 -9.67 39.65 -5.37
C GLY A 17 -10.36 40.58 -6.38
N ALA A 18 -10.25 41.90 -6.19
CA ALA A 18 -11.21 42.86 -6.74
C ALA A 18 -10.89 43.37 -8.16
N VAL A 19 -11.90 43.42 -9.04
CA VAL A 19 -11.91 44.16 -10.32
C VAL A 19 -13.34 44.67 -10.62
N LEU A 20 -13.41 45.80 -11.34
CA LEU A 20 -14.56 46.47 -11.95
C LEU A 20 -15.61 47.16 -11.06
N PHE A 21 -16.12 48.27 -11.61
CA PHE A 21 -16.95 49.29 -10.94
C PHE A 21 -17.79 49.97 -12.04
N GLY A 22 -19.10 49.72 -12.10
CA GLY A 22 -19.92 50.17 -13.24
C GLY A 22 -21.43 50.00 -13.08
N ALA A 23 -22.10 51.11 -12.77
CA ALA A 23 -23.53 51.42 -12.91
C ALA A 23 -24.56 50.29 -13.23
N ALA A 24 -25.48 50.05 -12.28
CA ALA A 24 -26.92 50.28 -12.49
C ALA A 24 -27.72 50.14 -11.17
N VAL A 25 -28.29 51.25 -10.66
CA VAL A 25 -29.37 51.19 -9.64
C VAL A 25 -30.48 52.15 -10.05
N VAL A 26 -31.61 51.59 -10.45
CA VAL A 26 -32.88 52.31 -10.62
C VAL A 26 -33.88 51.67 -9.67
N LEU A 27 -34.35 52.42 -8.66
CA LEU A 27 -35.76 52.48 -8.23
C LEU A 27 -35.96 53.35 -6.97
N THR A 28 -37.10 54.05 -6.96
CA THR A 28 -37.87 54.53 -5.79
C THR A 28 -37.17 55.26 -4.63
N ALA A 29 -37.49 56.56 -4.50
CA ALA A 29 -38.13 57.07 -3.27
C ALA A 29 -39.08 58.22 -3.61
N ALA A 30 -40.26 58.24 -2.99
CA ALA A 30 -41.19 59.37 -3.00
C ALA A 30 -41.30 59.96 -1.58
N ASP A 31 -42.09 61.03 -1.44
CA ASP A 31 -42.43 61.72 -0.19
C ASP A 31 -41.28 62.33 0.64
N TYR A 32 -41.19 63.67 0.62
CA TYR A 32 -41.22 64.42 1.88
C TYR A 32 -41.76 65.85 1.66
N VAL A 33 -42.94 66.14 2.23
CA VAL A 33 -43.60 67.46 2.14
C VAL A 33 -43.95 67.98 3.54
N ALA A 34 -43.14 68.91 4.08
CA ALA A 34 -43.53 69.93 5.08
C ALA A 34 -42.32 70.79 5.51
N GLY A 35 -42.46 72.13 5.58
CA GLY A 35 -41.44 73.01 6.22
C GLY A 35 -41.42 74.46 5.70
N ILE A 36 -42.05 75.40 6.41
CA ILE A 36 -42.28 76.82 6.04
C ILE A 36 -42.19 77.65 7.36
N PRO A 37 -41.73 78.94 7.44
CA PRO A 37 -40.87 79.78 6.56
C PRO A 37 -39.77 80.62 7.29
N GLY A 38 -38.95 81.38 6.52
CA GLY A 38 -38.24 82.61 6.95
C GLY A 38 -36.76 82.43 7.37
N LEU A 39 -35.84 83.40 7.30
CA LEU A 39 -35.85 84.88 7.09
C LEU A 39 -34.37 85.31 6.77
N LEU A 40 -33.89 86.43 6.16
CA LEU A 40 -34.36 87.77 5.73
C LEU A 40 -33.50 88.33 4.54
N VAL A 41 -34.12 89.16 3.68
CA VAL A 41 -33.62 90.43 3.04
C VAL A 41 -32.37 90.49 2.11
N GLY A 42 -32.62 90.98 0.90
CA GLY A 42 -31.72 91.78 0.03
C GLY A 42 -31.19 91.05 -1.23
N VAL A 43 -31.29 91.54 -2.48
CA VAL A 43 -31.84 92.79 -3.09
C VAL A 43 -32.17 92.46 -4.58
N GLY A 44 -33.14 93.05 -5.30
CA GLY A 44 -34.25 93.95 -4.92
C GLY A 44 -34.71 94.93 -6.01
N VAL A 45 -35.89 94.68 -6.63
CA VAL A 45 -36.72 95.57 -7.51
C VAL A 45 -36.25 95.83 -8.96
N VAL A 46 -37.03 95.33 -9.93
CA VAL A 46 -37.65 95.99 -11.13
C VAL A 46 -38.76 95.02 -11.57
N SER A 47 -40.04 95.26 -11.26
CA SER A 47 -41.05 96.05 -12.01
C SER A 47 -41.60 95.35 -13.26
N GLY A 48 -42.92 95.19 -13.34
CA GLY A 48 -43.64 94.63 -14.50
C GLY A 48 -44.94 95.38 -14.82
N THR A 49 -45.85 94.72 -15.55
CA THR A 49 -47.12 95.23 -16.16
C THR A 49 -46.96 96.05 -17.46
N GLY A 50 -47.84 95.81 -18.45
CA GLY A 50 -47.80 96.56 -19.73
C GLY A 50 -48.66 96.11 -20.91
N ALA A 51 -49.74 95.32 -20.76
CA ALA A 51 -50.46 94.75 -21.94
C ALA A 51 -52.00 94.59 -21.85
N VAL A 52 -52.73 95.27 -20.94
CA VAL A 52 -54.22 95.15 -20.87
C VAL A 52 -54.90 96.50 -20.57
N LEU A 53 -55.72 96.98 -21.52
CA LEU A 53 -56.67 98.12 -21.47
C LEU A 53 -56.12 99.52 -21.11
N GLY A 54 -56.38 100.55 -21.93
CA GLY A 54 -56.07 101.94 -21.53
C GLY A 54 -56.55 103.15 -22.36
N SER A 55 -56.84 103.05 -23.66
CA SER A 55 -56.98 104.25 -24.54
C SER A 55 -58.41 104.68 -24.89
N ARG A 56 -59.31 104.81 -23.89
CA ARG A 56 -60.55 105.60 -24.02
C ARG A 56 -60.92 106.37 -22.74
N VAL A 57 -60.25 107.50 -22.52
CA VAL A 57 -60.84 108.85 -22.53
C VAL A 57 -59.73 109.82 -22.15
N ASP A 58 -59.32 110.68 -23.08
CA ASP A 58 -58.71 111.97 -22.75
C ASP A 58 -59.38 113.10 -23.55
N ARG A 59 -60.72 113.17 -23.41
CA ARG A 59 -61.53 114.29 -23.92
C ARG A 59 -61.45 115.47 -22.94
N ALA A 60 -60.23 115.95 -22.70
CA ALA A 60 -59.95 117.10 -21.83
C ALA A 60 -58.96 118.12 -22.44
N PHE A 61 -58.05 117.71 -23.34
CA PHE A 61 -57.08 118.64 -23.95
C PHE A 61 -57.62 119.34 -25.22
N GLU A 62 -58.37 118.64 -26.08
CA GLU A 62 -59.00 119.21 -27.30
C GLU A 62 -60.08 120.28 -27.03
N GLN A 63 -60.46 120.51 -25.76
CA GLN A 63 -61.49 121.48 -25.40
C GLN A 63 -60.96 122.70 -24.61
N THR A 64 -59.65 122.75 -24.33
CA THR A 64 -59.00 123.82 -23.54
C THR A 64 -57.89 124.58 -24.30
N VAL A 65 -57.59 124.19 -25.54
CA VAL A 65 -57.04 125.12 -26.58
C VAL A 65 -58.21 125.78 -27.36
N SER A 66 -59.38 125.82 -26.73
CA SER A 66 -60.55 126.56 -27.19
C SER A 66 -60.32 128.07 -27.04
N ASN A 67 -60.53 128.82 -28.12
CA ASN A 67 -60.54 130.30 -28.17
C ASN A 67 -59.25 131.02 -27.72
N ILE A 68 -58.29 131.19 -28.64
CA ILE A 68 -57.61 132.50 -28.85
C ILE A 68 -56.98 132.69 -30.26
N GLU A 69 -57.39 131.91 -31.28
CA GLU A 69 -57.42 132.45 -32.66
C GLU A 69 -58.65 133.35 -32.85
N SER A 70 -58.68 134.47 -32.12
CA SER A 70 -59.75 135.45 -32.23
C SER A 70 -59.59 136.29 -33.50
N THR A 71 -60.48 136.01 -34.45
CA THR A 71 -61.15 136.93 -35.38
C THR A 71 -60.85 138.44 -35.22
N ILE A 72 -60.89 139.13 -36.38
CA ILE A 72 -60.96 140.60 -36.62
C ILE A 72 -59.61 141.21 -37.04
N GLY A 73 -59.46 141.81 -38.23
CA GLY A 73 -60.37 141.83 -39.39
C GLY A 73 -60.28 143.08 -40.28
N ALA A 74 -60.99 143.03 -41.40
CA ALA A 74 -61.39 144.16 -42.28
C ALA A 74 -62.42 143.59 -43.29
N SER A 75 -63.56 144.19 -43.63
CA SER A 75 -64.25 145.43 -43.23
C SER A 75 -65.76 145.10 -43.10
N GLU A 76 -66.64 145.85 -42.42
CA GLU A 76 -66.92 147.29 -42.50
C GLU A 76 -67.44 147.90 -41.17
N LEU A 77 -67.19 149.22 -41.00
CA LEU A 77 -67.99 150.23 -40.26
C LEU A 77 -68.36 150.00 -38.76
N THR A 78 -68.20 150.93 -37.81
CA THR A 78 -67.80 152.37 -37.82
C THR A 78 -67.06 152.81 -36.53
N VAL A 79 -65.91 153.47 -36.70
CA VAL A 79 -65.27 154.57 -35.94
C VAL A 79 -65.74 154.92 -34.50
N ALA A 80 -64.81 154.83 -33.51
CA ALA A 80 -64.44 155.81 -32.45
C ALA A 80 -63.93 155.11 -31.16
N ASP A 81 -62.92 155.58 -30.39
CA ASP A 81 -61.80 156.53 -30.60
C ASP A 81 -60.75 156.32 -29.45
N GLY A 82 -59.44 156.53 -29.72
CA GLY A 82 -58.31 156.37 -28.75
C GLY A 82 -57.93 154.90 -28.39
N GLU A 83 -56.70 154.54 -27.99
CA GLU A 83 -55.40 155.24 -27.88
C GLU A 83 -54.23 154.27 -28.24
N ILE A 84 -52.99 154.77 -28.43
CA ILE A 84 -51.82 153.97 -28.86
C ILE A 84 -50.59 154.29 -27.99
N ARG A 85 -49.90 153.26 -27.41
CA ARG A 85 -48.42 153.23 -27.15
C ARG A 85 -47.79 152.01 -26.43
N GLY A 86 -48.49 150.89 -26.17
CA GLY A 86 -48.05 149.92 -25.16
C GLY A 86 -47.25 148.66 -25.55
N LEU A 87 -47.06 148.31 -26.83
CA LEU A 87 -46.90 146.89 -27.20
C LEU A 87 -45.46 146.36 -27.48
N ASP A 88 -44.47 147.21 -27.77
CA ASP A 88 -43.16 146.75 -28.29
C ASP A 88 -42.38 145.83 -27.32
N ALA A 89 -42.55 145.98 -26.01
CA ALA A 89 -41.76 145.27 -24.99
C ALA A 89 -42.20 143.81 -24.74
N ALA A 90 -43.30 143.34 -25.34
CA ALA A 90 -43.84 142.00 -25.10
C ALA A 90 -43.42 140.96 -26.16
N LEU A 91 -42.76 141.38 -27.24
CA LEU A 91 -42.52 140.53 -28.41
C LEU A 91 -41.16 139.81 -28.40
N GLU A 92 -40.14 140.35 -27.71
CA GLU A 92 -38.80 139.75 -27.70
C GLU A 92 -38.70 138.51 -26.80
N ASP A 93 -39.41 138.49 -25.67
CA ASP A 93 -39.31 137.43 -24.64
C ASP A 93 -39.85 136.06 -25.15
N GLN A 94 -40.96 136.07 -25.90
CA GLN A 94 -41.56 134.84 -26.47
C GLN A 94 -40.71 134.18 -27.57
N VAL A 95 -39.78 134.92 -28.19
CA VAL A 95 -38.94 134.40 -29.28
C VAL A 95 -37.82 133.50 -28.73
N GLU A 96 -37.26 133.84 -27.57
CA GLU A 96 -36.16 133.09 -26.97
C GLU A 96 -36.65 131.82 -26.24
N GLU A 97 -37.85 131.85 -25.63
CA GLU A 97 -38.49 130.64 -25.08
C GLU A 97 -38.79 129.59 -26.16
N ASN A 98 -39.30 130.04 -27.32
CA ASN A 98 -39.52 129.18 -28.48
C ASN A 98 -38.24 128.53 -29.03
N ARG A 99 -37.07 129.13 -28.79
CA ARG A 99 -35.78 128.61 -29.26
C ARG A 99 -35.36 127.38 -28.44
N ARG A 100 -35.36 127.51 -27.11
CA ARG A 100 -35.00 126.43 -26.17
C ARG A 100 -35.94 125.23 -26.24
N LEU A 101 -37.20 125.45 -26.57
CA LEU A 101 -38.16 124.36 -26.75
C LEU A 101 -37.89 123.52 -28.00
N ARG A 102 -37.21 124.06 -29.02
CA ARG A 102 -36.84 123.30 -30.24
C ARG A 102 -35.57 122.48 -30.04
N GLU A 103 -34.53 123.08 -29.44
CA GLU A 103 -33.30 122.36 -29.08
C GLU A 103 -33.60 121.12 -28.21
N ARG A 104 -34.59 121.22 -27.30
CA ARG A 104 -35.08 120.09 -26.49
C ARG A 104 -35.97 119.06 -27.22
N VAL A 105 -36.47 119.37 -28.41
CA VAL A 105 -37.16 118.39 -29.27
C VAL A 105 -36.13 117.67 -30.12
N ASP A 106 -35.19 118.41 -30.72
CA ASP A 106 -34.09 117.84 -31.52
C ASP A 106 -33.25 116.82 -30.71
N ASP A 107 -32.92 117.12 -29.44
CA ASP A 107 -32.24 116.18 -28.53
C ASP A 107 -33.07 114.91 -28.22
N LEU A 108 -34.39 115.06 -28.05
CA LEU A 108 -35.29 113.92 -27.72
C LEU A 108 -35.61 113.05 -28.94
N GLU A 109 -35.66 113.63 -30.15
CA GLU A 109 -35.79 112.87 -31.40
C GLU A 109 -34.52 112.04 -31.66
N ALA A 110 -33.33 112.52 -31.24
CA ALA A 110 -32.09 111.75 -31.30
C ALA A 110 -32.06 110.59 -30.27
N GLU A 111 -32.42 110.83 -29.01
CA GLU A 111 -32.47 109.79 -27.96
C GLU A 111 -33.51 108.69 -28.28
N LEU A 112 -34.64 109.08 -28.89
CA LEU A 112 -35.64 108.13 -29.39
C LEU A 112 -35.09 107.27 -30.54
N ALA A 113 -34.43 107.86 -31.53
CA ALA A 113 -33.89 107.14 -32.68
C ALA A 113 -32.80 106.13 -32.29
N GLU A 114 -31.92 106.47 -31.32
CA GLU A 114 -30.93 105.52 -30.77
C GLU A 114 -31.62 104.35 -30.03
N THR A 115 -32.70 104.63 -29.32
CA THR A 115 -33.49 103.61 -28.60
C THR A 115 -34.26 102.70 -29.55
N GLU A 116 -34.87 103.25 -30.60
CA GLU A 116 -35.58 102.48 -31.64
C GLU A 116 -34.61 101.58 -32.41
N GLN A 117 -33.45 102.09 -32.86
CA GLN A 117 -32.42 101.32 -33.53
C GLN A 117 -31.84 100.19 -32.65
N ARG A 118 -31.69 100.43 -31.33
CA ARG A 118 -31.30 99.39 -30.37
C ARG A 118 -32.36 98.31 -30.22
N ASN A 119 -33.65 98.67 -30.19
CA ASN A 119 -34.74 97.70 -30.09
C ASN A 119 -34.88 96.87 -31.36
N GLU A 120 -34.79 97.46 -32.56
CA GLU A 120 -34.78 96.72 -33.84
C GLU A 120 -33.65 95.68 -33.90
N ARG A 121 -32.45 96.02 -33.39
CA ARG A 121 -31.32 95.08 -33.30
C ARG A 121 -31.61 93.93 -32.32
N ILE A 122 -32.21 94.21 -31.16
CA ILE A 122 -32.60 93.18 -30.19
C ILE A 122 -33.73 92.28 -30.74
N GLU A 123 -34.73 92.84 -31.44
CA GLU A 123 -35.78 92.05 -32.08
C GLU A 123 -35.21 91.14 -33.19
N THR A 124 -34.30 91.66 -34.01
CA THR A 124 -33.60 90.89 -35.06
C THR A 124 -32.79 89.73 -34.46
N GLN A 125 -32.01 89.98 -33.39
CA GLN A 125 -31.27 88.92 -32.70
C GLN A 125 -32.23 87.92 -32.04
N THR A 126 -33.30 88.37 -31.39
CA THR A 126 -34.32 87.49 -30.79
C THR A 126 -34.94 86.55 -31.82
N GLU A 127 -35.18 87.03 -33.04
CA GLU A 127 -35.66 86.21 -34.16
C GLU A 127 -34.61 85.18 -34.63
N GLN A 128 -33.33 85.56 -34.73
CA GLN A 128 -32.24 84.63 -35.04
C GLN A 128 -32.08 83.53 -33.98
N PHE A 129 -32.10 83.88 -32.69
CA PHE A 129 -32.14 82.91 -31.59
C PHE A 129 -33.37 81.99 -31.68
N ARG A 130 -34.53 82.53 -32.06
CA ARG A 130 -35.77 81.74 -32.24
C ARG A 130 -35.67 80.77 -33.41
N GLU A 131 -35.08 81.17 -34.54
CA GLU A 131 -34.84 80.29 -35.68
C GLU A 131 -33.80 79.21 -35.35
N ALA A 132 -32.66 79.58 -34.75
CA ALA A 132 -31.63 78.65 -34.31
C ALA A 132 -32.16 77.61 -33.32
N MET A 133 -32.91 78.04 -32.29
CA MET A 133 -33.56 77.11 -31.35
C MET A 133 -34.57 76.18 -32.04
N GLN A 134 -35.29 76.65 -33.07
CA GLN A 134 -36.23 75.81 -33.83
C GLN A 134 -35.51 74.78 -34.71
N LEU A 135 -34.37 75.14 -35.31
CA LEU A 135 -33.54 74.21 -36.09
C LEU A 135 -32.88 73.16 -35.18
N CYS A 136 -32.31 73.57 -34.04
CA CYS A 136 -31.68 72.66 -33.08
C CYS A 136 -32.71 71.74 -32.39
N ALA A 137 -33.89 72.25 -32.02
CA ALA A 137 -34.99 71.42 -31.52
C ALA A 137 -35.57 70.48 -32.61
N GLY A 138 -35.37 70.79 -33.89
CA GLY A 138 -35.62 69.93 -35.04
C GLY A 138 -34.50 68.93 -35.35
N GLY A 139 -33.51 68.76 -34.45
CA GLY A 139 -32.40 67.81 -34.61
C GLY A 139 -31.16 68.37 -35.31
N GLN A 140 -31.16 69.62 -35.79
CA GLN A 140 -30.00 70.21 -36.48
C GLN A 140 -28.98 70.74 -35.47
N LEU A 141 -28.36 69.83 -34.71
CA LEU A 141 -27.37 70.17 -33.68
C LEU A 141 -26.10 70.82 -34.24
N ALA A 142 -25.90 70.77 -35.57
CA ALA A 142 -24.82 71.45 -36.25
C ALA A 142 -24.98 72.98 -36.39
N HIS A 143 -26.18 73.52 -36.16
CA HIS A 143 -26.46 74.95 -36.34
C HIS A 143 -25.86 75.80 -35.21
N ARG A 144 -25.30 76.97 -35.56
CA ARG A 144 -24.68 77.93 -34.63
C ARG A 144 -25.12 79.34 -34.99
N ILE A 145 -25.14 80.22 -34.01
CA ILE A 145 -25.51 81.64 -34.19
C ILE A 145 -24.24 82.44 -34.47
N GLU A 146 -24.26 83.26 -35.53
CA GLU A 146 -23.20 84.22 -35.83
C GLU A 146 -23.27 85.40 -34.83
N ILE A 147 -22.13 85.75 -34.23
CA ILE A 147 -22.02 86.75 -33.17
C ILE A 147 -21.39 88.02 -33.76
N ASP A 148 -21.99 89.17 -33.48
CA ASP A 148 -21.56 90.50 -33.92
C ASP A 148 -20.89 91.27 -32.76
N ASP A 149 -19.71 91.84 -33.02
CA ASP A 149 -18.85 92.55 -32.05
C ASP A 149 -19.57 93.72 -31.34
N GLU A 150 -20.66 94.25 -31.91
CA GLU A 150 -21.47 95.31 -31.32
C GLU A 150 -22.57 94.84 -30.34
N THR A 151 -22.59 93.55 -29.96
CA THR A 151 -23.65 92.94 -29.13
C THR A 151 -23.39 93.04 -27.61
N PRO A 152 -24.27 93.66 -26.80
CA PRO A 152 -24.05 93.79 -25.35
C PRO A 152 -24.33 92.55 -24.46
N LEU A 153 -24.44 91.34 -25.02
CA LEU A 153 -24.97 90.15 -24.34
C LEU A 153 -24.27 88.85 -24.80
N ASP A 154 -23.68 88.09 -23.85
CA ASP A 154 -22.97 86.80 -24.04
C ASP A 154 -23.84 85.63 -24.54
N VAL A 155 -25.15 85.84 -24.74
CA VAL A 155 -26.14 84.77 -24.96
C VAL A 155 -25.87 83.95 -26.24
N GLY A 156 -25.09 84.51 -27.18
CA GLY A 156 -24.67 83.80 -28.39
C GLY A 156 -23.63 82.72 -28.13
N ASP A 157 -22.63 83.04 -27.31
CA ASP A 157 -21.59 82.10 -26.88
C ASP A 157 -22.18 81.06 -25.92
N ASP A 158 -22.99 81.47 -24.93
CA ASP A 158 -23.74 80.55 -24.06
C ASP A 158 -24.56 79.51 -24.86
N PHE A 159 -25.23 79.94 -25.93
CA PHE A 159 -25.99 79.04 -26.81
C PHE A 159 -25.08 78.13 -27.62
N ASN A 160 -24.02 78.67 -28.21
CA ASN A 160 -23.09 77.90 -29.04
C ASN A 160 -22.35 76.83 -28.21
N ASP A 161 -21.92 77.14 -26.98
CA ASP A 161 -21.31 76.20 -26.04
C ASP A 161 -22.28 75.10 -25.59
N MET A 162 -23.54 75.45 -25.27
CA MET A 162 -24.59 74.46 -24.99
C MET A 162 -24.79 73.50 -26.17
N MET A 163 -24.76 74.02 -27.40
CA MET A 163 -24.89 73.22 -28.61
C MET A 163 -23.65 72.35 -28.90
N ASP A 164 -22.45 72.78 -28.51
CA ASP A 164 -21.22 71.99 -28.57
C ASP A 164 -21.24 70.82 -27.58
N GLU A 165 -21.70 71.03 -26.33
CA GLU A 165 -21.85 69.99 -25.31
C GLU A 165 -22.96 68.97 -25.67
N LEU A 166 -24.07 69.44 -26.27
CA LEU A 166 -25.12 68.56 -26.80
C LEU A 166 -24.63 67.73 -28.00
N GLU A 167 -23.84 68.33 -28.91
CA GLU A 167 -23.21 67.60 -30.01
C GLU A 167 -22.21 66.55 -29.49
N GLY A 168 -21.43 66.90 -28.45
CA GLY A 168 -20.54 65.98 -27.74
C GLY A 168 -21.28 64.81 -27.10
N THR A 169 -22.39 65.09 -26.41
CA THR A 169 -23.23 64.09 -25.75
C THR A 169 -23.83 63.10 -26.75
N VAL A 170 -24.41 63.59 -27.85
CA VAL A 170 -24.98 62.71 -28.90
C VAL A 170 -23.89 61.85 -29.56
N ARG A 171 -22.69 62.39 -29.78
CA ARG A 171 -21.56 61.63 -30.34
C ARG A 171 -21.14 60.49 -29.41
N HIS A 172 -20.87 60.78 -28.14
CA HIS A 172 -20.52 59.74 -27.16
C HIS A 172 -21.61 58.68 -27.00
N LEU A 173 -22.89 59.04 -27.16
CA LEU A 173 -24.00 58.07 -27.18
C LEU A 173 -23.96 57.18 -28.44
N LYS A 174 -23.75 57.73 -29.64
CA LYS A 174 -23.57 56.92 -30.87
C LYS A 174 -22.37 55.97 -30.73
N ASP A 175 -21.23 56.46 -30.23
CA ASP A 175 -20.02 55.66 -30.01
C ASP A 175 -20.26 54.51 -29.01
N PHE A 176 -20.94 54.80 -27.89
CA PHE A 176 -21.31 53.79 -26.89
C PHE A 176 -22.30 52.75 -27.45
N ILE A 177 -23.25 53.17 -28.27
CA ILE A 177 -24.22 52.26 -28.92
C ILE A 177 -23.53 51.32 -29.91
N ALA A 178 -22.57 51.82 -30.71
CA ALA A 178 -21.79 50.99 -31.61
C ALA A 178 -20.98 49.93 -30.85
N LEU A 179 -20.40 50.28 -29.70
CA LEU A 179 -19.74 49.33 -28.80
C LEU A 179 -20.72 48.29 -28.23
N VAL A 180 -21.91 48.71 -27.78
CA VAL A 180 -22.95 47.78 -27.27
C VAL A 180 -23.44 46.82 -28.36
N VAL A 181 -23.54 47.24 -29.62
CA VAL A 181 -23.83 46.33 -30.74
C VAL A 181 -22.69 45.33 -30.95
N SER A 182 -21.43 45.79 -31.03
CA SER A 182 -20.25 44.91 -31.18
C SER A 182 -20.20 43.84 -30.09
N SER A 183 -20.30 44.25 -28.83
CA SER A 183 -20.26 43.30 -27.70
C SER A 183 -21.52 42.44 -27.57
N SER A 184 -22.65 42.82 -28.19
CA SER A 184 -23.81 41.94 -28.28
C SER A 184 -23.62 40.88 -29.37
N ASP A 185 -23.04 41.25 -30.53
CA ASP A 185 -22.70 40.32 -31.61
C ASP A 185 -21.56 39.36 -31.16
N GLU A 186 -20.57 39.83 -30.39
CA GLU A 186 -19.52 39.00 -29.75
C GLU A 186 -20.09 37.99 -28.74
N VAL A 187 -21.02 38.41 -27.87
CA VAL A 187 -21.70 37.50 -26.93
C VAL A 187 -22.55 36.47 -27.66
N LEU A 188 -23.17 36.82 -28.79
CA LEU A 188 -23.93 35.85 -29.61
C LEU A 188 -23.01 34.74 -30.16
N SER A 189 -21.86 35.08 -30.76
CA SER A 189 -20.85 34.09 -31.21
C SER A 189 -20.43 33.18 -30.06
N GLY A 190 -20.08 33.76 -28.91
CA GLY A 190 -19.70 33.00 -27.73
C GLY A 190 -20.80 32.07 -27.20
N THR A 191 -22.09 32.44 -27.31
CA THR A 191 -23.19 31.52 -26.95
C THR A 191 -23.39 30.39 -27.95
N GLU A 192 -23.08 30.59 -29.23
CA GLU A 192 -23.15 29.54 -30.26
C GLU A 192 -21.99 28.55 -30.09
N GLU A 193 -20.76 29.04 -29.89
CA GLU A 193 -19.55 28.23 -29.61
C GLU A 193 -19.69 27.35 -28.36
N VAL A 194 -20.22 27.90 -27.26
CA VAL A 194 -20.43 27.12 -26.03
C VAL A 194 -21.61 26.15 -26.16
N SER A 195 -22.62 26.43 -26.99
CA SER A 195 -23.69 25.48 -27.27
C SER A 195 -23.18 24.26 -28.05
N GLU A 196 -22.33 24.45 -29.06
CA GLU A 196 -21.72 23.33 -29.78
C GLU A 196 -20.81 22.48 -28.86
N ALA A 197 -20.10 23.11 -27.93
CA ALA A 197 -19.33 22.40 -26.91
C ALA A 197 -20.24 21.61 -25.93
N SER A 198 -21.40 22.14 -25.54
CA SER A 198 -22.38 21.42 -24.71
C SER A 198 -23.00 20.22 -25.41
N ASP A 199 -23.28 20.32 -26.72
CA ASP A 199 -23.75 19.18 -27.51
C ASP A 199 -22.65 18.08 -27.58
N GLN A 200 -21.40 18.45 -27.85
CA GLN A 200 -20.26 17.52 -27.88
C GLN A 200 -19.98 16.85 -26.52
N ILE A 201 -20.18 17.56 -25.40
CA ILE A 201 -20.11 16.98 -24.05
C ILE A 201 -21.21 15.95 -23.86
N SER A 202 -22.43 16.23 -24.33
CA SER A 202 -23.58 15.33 -24.18
C SER A 202 -23.37 14.01 -24.93
N ASP A 203 -22.91 14.06 -26.19
CA ASP A 203 -22.55 12.88 -26.98
C ASP A 203 -21.46 12.02 -26.29
N ALA A 204 -20.40 12.66 -25.78
CA ALA A 204 -19.30 11.96 -25.12
C ALA A 204 -19.70 11.32 -23.77
N ILE A 205 -20.60 11.96 -23.03
CA ILE A 205 -21.13 11.46 -21.76
C ILE A 205 -22.09 10.28 -22.01
N GLN A 206 -22.85 10.26 -23.11
CA GLN A 206 -23.63 9.09 -23.48
C GLN A 206 -22.72 7.89 -23.82
N GLU A 207 -21.62 8.08 -24.54
CA GLU A 207 -20.65 7.00 -24.81
C GLU A 207 -20.03 6.45 -23.50
N ILE A 208 -19.80 7.30 -22.50
CA ILE A 208 -19.34 6.88 -21.16
C ILE A 208 -20.40 6.04 -20.42
N ALA A 209 -21.68 6.44 -20.44
CA ALA A 209 -22.77 5.68 -19.81
C ALA A 209 -23.00 4.31 -20.46
N GLU A 210 -22.96 4.24 -21.79
CA GLU A 210 -23.01 2.97 -22.53
C GLU A 210 -21.78 2.11 -22.24
N GLY A 211 -20.59 2.71 -22.12
CA GLY A 211 -19.36 2.04 -21.70
C GLY A 211 -19.43 1.43 -20.30
N ALA A 212 -19.90 2.19 -19.30
CA ALA A 212 -20.08 1.73 -17.92
C ALA A 212 -21.11 0.59 -17.81
N THR A 213 -22.19 0.65 -18.60
CA THR A 213 -23.17 -0.44 -18.69
C THR A 213 -22.53 -1.73 -19.22
N VAL A 214 -21.77 -1.65 -20.31
CA VAL A 214 -21.05 -2.80 -20.90
C VAL A 214 -19.93 -3.32 -19.97
N GLN A 215 -19.34 -2.46 -19.14
CA GLN A 215 -18.38 -2.85 -18.11
C GLN A 215 -19.06 -3.70 -17.02
N SER A 216 -20.23 -3.29 -16.51
CA SER A 216 -21.00 -4.07 -15.54
C SER A 216 -21.42 -5.46 -16.07
N GLU A 217 -21.88 -5.57 -17.33
CA GLU A 217 -22.21 -6.87 -17.95
C GLU A 217 -20.99 -7.82 -18.04
N ARG A 218 -19.78 -7.27 -18.26
CA ARG A 218 -18.54 -8.05 -18.30
C ARG A 218 -18.09 -8.49 -16.92
N LEU A 219 -18.21 -7.62 -15.91
CA LEU A 219 -17.86 -7.91 -14.53
C LEU A 219 -18.67 -9.09 -13.99
N GLN A 220 -19.99 -9.12 -14.23
CA GLN A 220 -20.86 -10.27 -13.91
C GLN A 220 -20.40 -11.59 -14.57
N SER A 221 -19.78 -11.51 -15.75
CA SER A 221 -19.22 -12.70 -16.42
C SER A 221 -17.95 -13.19 -15.73
N VAL A 222 -17.08 -12.27 -15.25
CA VAL A 222 -15.89 -12.60 -14.46
C VAL A 222 -16.28 -13.24 -13.12
N THR A 223 -17.31 -12.71 -12.43
CA THR A 223 -17.83 -13.33 -11.20
C THR A 223 -18.19 -14.80 -11.41
N HIS A 224 -18.87 -15.14 -12.51
CA HIS A 224 -19.26 -16.52 -12.81
C HIS A 224 -18.06 -17.43 -13.20
N GLU A 225 -17.02 -16.88 -13.83
CA GLU A 225 -15.77 -17.61 -14.04
C GLU A 225 -15.03 -17.85 -12.71
N MET A 226 -15.08 -16.92 -11.75
CA MET A 226 -14.54 -17.12 -10.39
C MET A 226 -15.36 -18.14 -9.58
N GLU A 227 -16.70 -18.15 -9.65
CA GLU A 227 -17.53 -19.21 -9.05
C GLU A 227 -17.11 -20.61 -9.54
N THR A 228 -16.84 -20.72 -10.85
CA THR A 228 -16.42 -21.97 -11.49
C THR A 228 -15.00 -22.37 -11.08
N LEU A 229 -14.10 -21.39 -10.91
CA LEU A 229 -12.74 -21.61 -10.41
C LEU A 229 -12.75 -22.10 -8.96
N SER A 230 -13.49 -21.45 -8.06
CA SER A 230 -13.64 -21.87 -6.66
C SER A 230 -14.15 -23.31 -6.53
N SER A 231 -15.19 -23.68 -7.29
CA SER A 231 -15.70 -25.06 -7.32
C SER A 231 -14.66 -26.07 -7.84
N SER A 232 -13.72 -25.65 -8.69
CA SER A 232 -12.62 -26.50 -9.17
C SER A 232 -11.51 -26.65 -8.14
N ILE A 233 -11.25 -25.61 -7.35
CA ILE A 233 -10.29 -25.61 -6.24
C ILE A 233 -10.78 -26.51 -5.10
N GLU A 234 -12.07 -26.45 -4.76
CA GLU A 234 -12.71 -27.38 -3.81
C GLU A 234 -12.55 -28.86 -4.24
N GLU A 235 -12.71 -29.17 -5.53
CA GLU A 235 -12.49 -30.52 -6.06
C GLU A 235 -11.01 -30.95 -5.95
N ILE A 236 -10.06 -30.03 -6.20
CA ILE A 236 -8.61 -30.29 -6.03
C ILE A 236 -8.25 -30.54 -4.56
N ALA A 237 -8.79 -29.75 -3.62
CA ALA A 237 -8.55 -29.94 -2.19
C ALA A 237 -9.09 -31.30 -1.69
N ALA A 238 -10.31 -31.67 -2.10
CA ALA A 238 -10.91 -32.96 -1.77
C ALA A 238 -10.11 -34.14 -2.34
N LEU A 239 -9.67 -34.05 -3.60
CA LEU A 239 -8.81 -35.06 -4.23
C LEU A 239 -7.44 -35.17 -3.55
N SER A 240 -6.88 -34.05 -3.08
CA SER A 240 -5.60 -34.03 -2.36
C SER A 240 -5.69 -34.84 -1.06
N ASN A 241 -6.72 -34.60 -0.25
CA ASN A 241 -6.95 -35.36 0.99
C ASN A 241 -7.07 -36.89 0.76
N ASP A 242 -7.74 -37.30 -0.33
CA ASP A 242 -7.84 -38.71 -0.74
C ASP A 242 -6.46 -39.31 -1.09
N VAL A 243 -5.55 -38.53 -1.70
CA VAL A 243 -4.18 -38.99 -2.02
C VAL A 243 -3.27 -39.00 -0.79
N THR A 244 -3.38 -38.04 0.14
CA THR A 244 -2.72 -38.10 1.45
C THR A 244 -3.11 -39.38 2.20
N THR A 245 -4.42 -39.63 2.33
CA THR A 245 -4.96 -40.84 2.99
C THR A 245 -4.48 -42.14 2.33
N LEU A 246 -4.27 -42.13 1.00
CA LEU A 246 -3.72 -43.27 0.27
C LEU A 246 -2.21 -43.43 0.52
N SER A 247 -1.47 -42.32 0.58
CA SER A 247 -0.01 -42.28 0.75
C SER A 247 0.40 -42.75 2.15
N GLU A 248 -0.24 -42.25 3.20
CA GLU A 248 -0.05 -42.73 4.58
C GLU A 248 -0.22 -44.25 4.67
N ARG A 249 -1.33 -44.76 4.11
CA ARG A 249 -1.64 -46.20 4.07
C ARG A 249 -0.69 -47.01 3.19
N THR A 250 0.05 -46.40 2.27
CA THR A 250 1.12 -47.04 1.50
C THR A 250 2.43 -47.07 2.29
N ALA A 251 2.77 -45.99 3.02
CA ALA A 251 3.91 -45.97 3.93
C ALA A 251 3.75 -47.00 5.06
N ASP A 252 2.57 -47.07 5.69
CA ASP A 252 2.25 -48.09 6.71
C ASP A 252 2.34 -49.52 6.16
N ALA A 253 1.83 -49.78 4.95
CA ALA A 253 1.96 -51.09 4.31
C ALA A 253 3.42 -51.44 3.97
N GLY A 254 4.26 -50.44 3.68
CA GLY A 254 5.71 -50.58 3.57
C GLY A 254 6.33 -51.01 4.90
N ARG A 255 6.06 -50.27 5.97
CA ARG A 255 6.57 -50.52 7.34
C ARG A 255 6.12 -51.88 7.90
N GLU A 256 4.84 -52.25 7.77
CA GLU A 256 4.34 -53.60 8.12
C GLU A 256 5.08 -54.68 7.33
N GLY A 257 5.36 -54.42 6.04
CA GLY A 257 6.17 -55.29 5.19
C GLY A 257 7.61 -55.44 5.69
N GLN A 258 8.24 -54.35 6.14
CA GLN A 258 9.60 -54.35 6.70
C GLN A 258 9.67 -55.18 7.99
N GLU A 259 8.71 -55.02 8.91
CA GLU A 259 8.66 -55.85 10.13
C GLU A 259 8.51 -57.34 9.81
N ALA A 260 7.67 -57.67 8.82
CA ALA A 260 7.49 -59.05 8.36
C ALA A 260 8.76 -59.61 7.69
N ALA A 261 9.47 -58.82 6.88
CA ALA A 261 10.74 -59.20 6.26
C ALA A 261 11.84 -59.42 7.30
N LYS A 262 11.97 -58.51 8.27
CA LYS A 262 12.91 -58.63 9.40
C LYS A 262 12.64 -59.88 10.24
N THR A 263 11.37 -60.15 10.56
CA THR A 263 10.96 -61.37 11.27
C THR A 263 11.33 -62.64 10.50
N ALA A 264 11.33 -62.60 9.16
CA ALA A 264 11.77 -63.72 8.33
C ALA A 264 13.31 -63.86 8.29
N ILE A 265 14.07 -62.77 8.34
CA ILE A 265 15.54 -62.79 8.50
C ILE A 265 15.92 -63.38 9.86
N ASP A 266 15.29 -62.94 10.95
CA ASP A 266 15.53 -63.49 12.29
C ASP A 266 15.27 -65.02 12.34
N GLY A 267 14.22 -65.49 11.66
CA GLY A 267 13.92 -66.93 11.53
C GLY A 267 14.87 -67.70 10.60
N LEU A 268 15.51 -67.05 9.63
CA LEU A 268 16.58 -67.66 8.82
C LEU A 268 17.90 -67.76 9.60
N ASN A 269 18.20 -66.78 10.44
CA ASN A 269 19.35 -66.82 11.35
C ASN A 269 19.22 -67.97 12.37
N GLU A 270 18.03 -68.21 12.94
CA GLU A 270 17.76 -69.38 13.80
C GLU A 270 17.93 -70.72 13.02
N MET A 271 17.69 -70.72 11.70
CA MET A 271 17.94 -71.88 10.84
C MET A 271 19.44 -72.06 10.49
N GLU A 272 20.24 -71.00 10.47
CA GLU A 272 21.71 -71.10 10.32
C GLU A 272 22.35 -71.67 11.59
N ASP A 273 22.02 -71.11 12.78
CA ASP A 273 22.45 -71.62 14.08
C ASP A 273 22.06 -73.11 14.25
N GLY A 274 20.81 -73.47 13.92
CA GLY A 274 20.33 -74.86 13.96
C GLY A 274 20.99 -75.79 12.94
N SER A 275 21.52 -75.25 11.84
CA SER A 275 22.33 -76.01 10.88
C SER A 275 23.74 -76.27 11.43
N ALA A 276 24.37 -75.26 12.03
CA ALA A 276 25.67 -75.40 12.70
C ALA A 276 25.63 -76.42 13.86
N GLU A 277 24.60 -76.39 14.72
CA GLU A 277 24.40 -77.42 15.76
C GLU A 277 24.26 -78.83 15.15
N ALA A 278 23.63 -78.96 13.98
CA ALA A 278 23.50 -80.24 13.29
C ALA A 278 24.85 -80.74 12.73
N VAL A 279 25.72 -79.85 12.22
CA VAL A 279 27.08 -80.22 11.81
C VAL A 279 27.90 -80.71 13.00
N ASP A 280 27.90 -79.98 14.12
CA ASP A 280 28.62 -80.36 15.35
C ASP A 280 28.13 -81.72 15.91
N ALA A 281 26.82 -81.98 15.84
CA ALA A 281 26.25 -83.27 16.22
C ALA A 281 26.69 -84.42 15.28
N ILE A 282 26.81 -84.16 13.97
CA ILE A 282 27.29 -85.14 12.98
C ILE A 282 28.80 -85.39 13.13
N GLU A 283 29.62 -84.36 13.35
CA GLU A 283 31.06 -84.49 13.67
C GLU A 283 31.29 -85.30 14.96
N SER A 284 30.48 -85.04 15.99
CA SER A 284 30.49 -85.79 17.25
C SER A 284 30.13 -87.27 17.03
N LEU A 285 29.10 -87.54 16.23
CA LEU A 285 28.72 -88.91 15.86
C LEU A 285 29.80 -89.62 15.03
N ARG A 286 30.43 -88.90 14.10
CA ARG A 286 31.56 -89.40 13.29
C ARG A 286 32.74 -89.81 14.18
N THR A 287 33.04 -89.01 15.20
CA THR A 287 34.10 -89.27 16.19
C THR A 287 33.80 -90.49 17.07
N GLU A 288 32.54 -90.65 17.53
CA GLU A 288 32.13 -91.83 18.30
C GLU A 288 32.17 -93.11 17.43
N MET A 289 31.83 -93.02 16.14
CA MET A 289 31.95 -94.16 15.21
C MET A 289 33.40 -94.59 14.98
N GLU A 290 34.34 -93.65 14.83
CA GLU A 290 35.79 -93.95 14.77
C GLU A 290 36.27 -94.68 16.05
N ALA A 291 35.78 -94.30 17.23
CA ALA A 291 36.12 -94.96 18.49
C ALA A 291 35.48 -96.36 18.63
N ILE A 292 34.30 -96.59 18.05
CA ILE A 292 33.67 -97.91 17.98
C ILE A 292 34.44 -98.80 16.98
N ASP A 293 34.95 -98.25 15.87
CA ASP A 293 35.73 -99.01 14.89
C ASP A 293 37.04 -99.57 15.47
N GLU A 294 37.82 -98.75 16.21
CA GLU A 294 39.02 -99.23 16.93
C GLU A 294 38.67 -100.37 17.91
N LEU A 295 37.53 -100.26 18.61
CA LEU A 295 37.04 -101.29 19.52
C LEU A 295 36.65 -102.58 18.77
N VAL A 296 36.06 -102.47 17.57
CA VAL A 296 35.67 -103.60 16.73
C VAL A 296 36.90 -104.29 16.11
N GLU A 297 37.92 -103.54 15.67
CA GLU A 297 39.19 -104.14 15.23
C GLU A 297 39.86 -104.88 16.40
N PHE A 298 39.89 -104.28 17.60
CA PHE A 298 40.40 -104.94 18.80
C PHE A 298 39.63 -106.22 19.15
N ILE A 299 38.29 -106.22 19.07
CA ILE A 299 37.47 -107.42 19.27
C ILE A 299 37.79 -108.48 18.20
N SER A 300 37.92 -108.10 16.93
CA SER A 300 38.32 -108.98 15.83
C SER A 300 39.73 -109.57 16.05
N GLU A 301 40.66 -108.78 16.60
CA GLU A 301 42.03 -109.23 16.92
C GLU A 301 42.08 -110.15 18.15
N VAL A 302 41.26 -109.88 19.18
CA VAL A 302 41.06 -110.75 20.35
C VAL A 302 40.38 -112.06 19.96
N ALA A 303 39.36 -112.03 19.10
CA ALA A 303 38.70 -113.23 18.57
C ALA A 303 39.69 -114.09 17.75
N ARG A 304 40.50 -113.45 16.90
CA ARG A 304 41.57 -114.06 16.09
C ARG A 304 42.66 -114.69 16.98
N LYS A 305 43.11 -114.01 18.04
CA LYS A 305 44.02 -114.54 19.07
C LYS A 305 43.40 -115.71 19.84
N THR A 306 42.12 -115.62 20.21
CA THR A 306 41.41 -116.65 20.98
C THR A 306 41.18 -117.91 20.15
N ASN A 307 40.78 -117.79 18.88
CA ASN A 307 40.69 -118.89 17.92
C ASN A 307 42.06 -119.58 17.73
N MET A 308 43.15 -118.81 17.61
CA MET A 308 44.52 -119.36 17.57
C MET A 308 44.91 -120.10 18.86
N LEU A 309 44.61 -119.56 20.04
CA LEU A 309 44.88 -120.20 21.33
C LEU A 309 44.05 -121.48 21.51
N ALA A 310 42.76 -121.44 21.18
CA ALA A 310 41.85 -122.58 21.24
C ALA A 310 42.25 -123.68 20.24
N LEU A 311 42.65 -123.32 19.03
CA LEU A 311 43.20 -124.25 18.04
C LEU A 311 44.48 -124.92 18.55
N ASN A 312 45.41 -124.17 19.13
CA ASN A 312 46.63 -124.72 19.74
C ASN A 312 46.32 -125.64 20.93
N ALA A 313 45.37 -125.27 21.80
CA ALA A 313 44.95 -126.09 22.93
C ALA A 313 44.26 -127.39 22.48
N ASN A 314 43.43 -127.34 21.43
CA ASN A 314 42.77 -128.50 20.84
C ASN A 314 43.79 -129.46 20.17
N ILE A 315 44.79 -128.91 19.48
CA ILE A 315 45.93 -129.67 18.94
C ILE A 315 46.73 -130.36 20.05
N GLU A 316 47.02 -129.68 21.17
CA GLU A 316 47.82 -130.24 22.26
C GLU A 316 47.04 -131.24 23.13
N ALA A 317 45.73 -131.03 23.33
CA ALA A 317 44.84 -132.03 23.90
C ALA A 317 44.76 -133.30 23.00
N SER A 318 44.77 -133.12 21.68
CA SER A 318 44.83 -134.22 20.71
C SER A 318 46.19 -134.94 20.66
N ARG A 319 47.26 -134.37 21.23
CA ARG A 319 48.61 -134.98 21.28
C ARG A 319 48.84 -135.87 22.49
N ASN A 320 48.25 -135.56 23.65
CA ASN A 320 48.49 -136.29 24.91
C ASN A 320 47.69 -137.61 25.02
N THR A 321 47.53 -138.33 23.92
CA THR A 321 46.66 -139.52 23.79
C THR A 321 47.21 -140.81 24.44
N SER A 322 48.00 -140.69 25.52
CA SER A 322 48.63 -141.81 26.25
C SER A 322 48.18 -142.00 27.70
N GLY A 323 46.99 -141.49 28.08
CA GLY A 323 46.03 -142.36 28.77
C GLY A 323 45.55 -141.99 30.18
N SER A 324 44.49 -141.18 30.25
CA SER A 324 43.46 -141.30 31.29
C SER A 324 42.06 -140.94 30.75
N ARG A 325 40.97 -141.25 31.47
CA ARG A 325 39.60 -140.85 31.08
C ARG A 325 39.23 -139.43 31.53
N SER A 326 40.20 -138.55 31.72
CA SER A 326 39.99 -137.20 32.26
C SER A 326 40.30 -136.08 31.25
N GLU A 327 40.75 -136.42 30.05
CA GLU A 327 41.33 -135.47 29.09
C GLU A 327 40.35 -135.07 27.95
N ASP A 328 39.34 -135.90 27.62
CA ASP A 328 38.30 -135.61 26.61
C ASP A 328 37.61 -134.25 26.82
N GLY A 329 37.33 -133.90 28.09
CA GLY A 329 36.66 -132.64 28.43
C GLY A 329 37.46 -131.39 28.06
N PHE A 330 38.80 -131.47 28.04
CA PHE A 330 39.65 -130.32 27.70
C PHE A 330 39.69 -130.08 26.19
N ALA A 331 39.69 -131.15 25.38
CA ALA A 331 39.53 -131.06 23.93
C ALA A 331 38.15 -130.51 23.53
N ALA A 332 37.09 -130.94 24.23
CA ALA A 332 35.73 -130.43 24.04
C ALA A 332 35.64 -128.91 24.32
N VAL A 333 36.15 -128.45 25.47
CA VAL A 333 36.19 -127.01 25.79
C VAL A 333 37.04 -126.23 24.79
N ALA A 334 38.17 -126.77 24.34
CA ALA A 334 39.01 -126.13 23.32
C ALA A 334 38.36 -126.09 21.91
N LYS A 335 37.39 -126.97 21.62
CA LYS A 335 36.53 -126.86 20.43
C LYS A 335 35.48 -125.76 20.62
N GLU A 336 34.77 -125.77 21.74
CA GLU A 336 33.72 -124.79 22.07
C GLU A 336 34.24 -123.35 22.02
N VAL A 337 35.38 -123.07 22.67
CA VAL A 337 36.03 -121.75 22.66
C VAL A 337 36.50 -121.35 21.26
N LYS A 338 36.82 -122.31 20.39
CA LYS A 338 37.20 -122.03 19.00
C LYS A 338 35.99 -121.65 18.14
N GLU A 339 34.85 -122.31 18.35
CA GLU A 339 33.60 -122.00 17.64
C GLU A 339 33.03 -120.66 18.13
N LEU A 340 32.98 -120.43 19.45
CA LEU A 340 32.63 -119.13 20.03
C LEU A 340 33.54 -117.98 19.53
N ALA A 341 34.85 -118.23 19.37
CA ALA A 341 35.77 -117.23 18.82
C ALA A 341 35.65 -117.03 17.30
N ALA A 342 35.01 -117.95 16.58
CA ALA A 342 34.62 -117.76 15.18
C ALA A 342 33.34 -116.93 15.09
N GLU A 343 32.31 -117.26 15.89
CA GLU A 343 31.07 -116.49 16.01
C GLU A 343 31.33 -115.05 16.48
N THR A 344 32.26 -114.85 17.42
CA THR A 344 32.69 -113.51 17.87
C THR A 344 33.35 -112.70 16.74
N LYS A 345 34.09 -113.37 15.83
CA LYS A 345 34.65 -112.69 14.65
C LYS A 345 33.55 -112.36 13.64
N GLU A 346 32.65 -113.29 13.33
CA GLU A 346 31.55 -113.07 12.39
C GLU A 346 30.62 -111.94 12.88
N ALA A 347 30.38 -111.85 14.18
CA ALA A 347 29.66 -110.73 14.80
C ALA A 347 30.43 -109.40 14.73
N ALA A 348 31.77 -109.40 14.86
CA ALA A 348 32.58 -108.19 14.66
C ALA A 348 32.56 -107.72 13.20
N ASP A 349 32.76 -108.65 12.26
CA ASP A 349 32.69 -108.41 10.81
C ASP A 349 31.30 -107.87 10.38
N ASP A 350 30.23 -108.18 11.12
CA ASP A 350 28.86 -107.66 10.89
C ASP A 350 28.55 -106.34 11.64
N ILE A 351 29.40 -105.92 12.57
CA ILE A 351 29.37 -104.57 13.18
C ILE A 351 30.19 -103.60 12.32
N GLU A 352 31.36 -104.03 11.83
CA GLU A 352 32.24 -103.31 10.88
C GLU A 352 31.43 -102.74 9.69
N LYS A 353 30.65 -103.58 9.00
CA LYS A 353 29.75 -103.16 7.89
C LYS A 353 28.68 -102.14 8.31
N ARG A 354 28.21 -102.18 9.56
CA ARG A 354 27.21 -101.23 10.07
C ARG A 354 27.83 -99.87 10.38
N ILE A 355 29.10 -99.84 10.75
CA ILE A 355 29.89 -98.63 10.90
C ILE A 355 30.14 -98.03 9.51
N GLU A 356 30.51 -98.83 8.50
CA GLU A 356 30.57 -98.40 7.10
C GLU A 356 29.23 -97.78 6.60
N ASP A 357 28.10 -98.46 6.84
CA ASP A 357 26.76 -97.95 6.49
C ASP A 357 26.43 -96.62 7.19
N ILE A 358 26.86 -96.44 8.44
CA ILE A 358 26.61 -95.21 9.23
C ILE A 358 27.54 -94.08 8.78
N HIS A 359 28.80 -94.34 8.44
CA HIS A 359 29.70 -93.34 7.85
C HIS A 359 29.15 -92.82 6.51
N ALA A 360 28.64 -93.70 5.66
CA ALA A 360 28.00 -93.29 4.41
C ALA A 360 26.74 -92.44 4.64
N GLN A 361 25.98 -92.70 5.71
CA GLN A 361 24.81 -91.90 6.08
C GLN A 361 25.17 -90.55 6.71
N THR A 362 26.22 -90.48 7.54
CA THR A 362 26.66 -89.20 8.12
C THR A 362 27.30 -88.29 7.08
N GLU A 363 28.05 -88.82 6.12
CA GLU A 363 28.62 -88.00 5.02
C GLU A 363 27.52 -87.40 4.11
N VAL A 364 26.46 -88.17 3.80
CA VAL A 364 25.27 -87.67 3.09
C VAL A 364 24.48 -86.64 3.92
N ALA A 365 24.39 -86.84 5.24
CA ALA A 365 23.76 -85.87 6.13
C ALA A 365 24.53 -84.54 6.16
N THR A 366 25.87 -84.58 6.27
CA THR A 366 26.73 -83.38 6.23
C THR A 366 26.53 -82.58 4.94
N GLU A 367 26.48 -83.25 3.78
CA GLU A 367 26.27 -82.57 2.50
C GLU A 367 24.86 -81.95 2.40
N THR A 368 23.85 -82.62 2.96
CA THR A 368 22.47 -82.10 3.00
C THR A 368 22.34 -80.85 3.88
N VAL A 369 23.10 -80.78 4.97
CA VAL A 369 23.14 -79.58 5.83
C VAL A 369 23.85 -78.43 5.09
N ARG A 370 24.95 -78.67 4.39
CA ARG A 370 25.62 -77.64 3.57
C ARG A 370 24.76 -77.08 2.43
N GLU A 371 24.00 -77.94 1.74
CA GLU A 371 23.01 -77.49 0.74
C GLU A 371 21.89 -76.67 1.41
N THR A 372 21.63 -76.88 2.70
CA THR A 372 20.67 -76.08 3.47
C THR A 372 21.27 -74.73 3.88
N GLU A 373 22.53 -74.68 4.35
CA GLU A 373 23.28 -73.46 4.67
C GLU A 373 23.39 -72.53 3.45
N GLU A 374 23.82 -73.03 2.28
CA GLU A 374 23.92 -72.24 1.04
C GLU A 374 22.56 -71.66 0.62
N ARG A 375 21.48 -72.41 0.85
CA ARG A 375 20.11 -71.97 0.54
C ARG A 375 19.51 -71.02 1.56
N VAL A 376 19.91 -71.10 2.83
CA VAL A 376 19.53 -70.12 3.86
C VAL A 376 20.15 -68.77 3.50
N ALA A 377 21.46 -68.72 3.24
CA ALA A 377 22.15 -67.48 2.83
C ALA A 377 21.49 -66.81 1.60
N VAL A 378 21.25 -67.56 0.52
CA VAL A 378 20.57 -67.04 -0.69
C VAL A 378 19.14 -66.55 -0.40
N HIS A 379 18.44 -67.13 0.59
CA HIS A 379 17.13 -66.66 1.00
C HIS A 379 17.20 -65.43 1.91
N THR A 380 18.24 -65.27 2.73
CA THR A 380 18.51 -64.05 3.51
C THR A 380 18.78 -62.88 2.56
N ASP A 381 19.74 -63.01 1.62
CA ASP A 381 20.02 -62.02 0.57
C ASP A 381 18.72 -61.58 -0.14
N SER A 382 17.86 -62.55 -0.47
CA SER A 382 16.60 -62.31 -1.19
C SER A 382 15.54 -61.55 -0.38
N ILE A 383 15.58 -61.64 0.95
CA ILE A 383 14.65 -60.93 1.85
C ILE A 383 15.21 -59.57 2.26
N GLU A 384 16.53 -59.41 2.39
CA GLU A 384 17.17 -58.10 2.54
C GLU A 384 16.88 -57.19 1.34
N ASN A 385 17.02 -57.70 0.11
CA ASN A 385 16.62 -56.96 -1.10
C ASN A 385 15.12 -56.60 -1.14
N ALA A 386 14.26 -57.34 -0.42
CA ALA A 386 12.84 -57.03 -0.31
C ALA A 386 12.55 -56.01 0.82
N LEU A 387 13.31 -56.06 1.91
CA LEU A 387 13.29 -55.09 3.01
C LEU A 387 13.68 -53.69 2.50
N ASP A 388 14.74 -53.61 1.70
CA ASP A 388 15.20 -52.37 1.06
C ASP A 388 14.12 -51.79 0.11
N ALA A 389 13.55 -52.63 -0.77
CA ALA A 389 12.49 -52.20 -1.67
C ALA A 389 11.19 -51.76 -0.94
N LEU A 390 10.93 -52.29 0.25
CA LEU A 390 9.82 -51.85 1.11
C LEU A 390 10.13 -50.55 1.87
N ALA A 391 11.42 -50.25 2.12
CA ALA A 391 11.85 -48.93 2.57
C ALA A 391 11.63 -47.88 1.48
N GLU A 392 12.11 -48.15 0.26
CA GLU A 392 11.96 -47.29 -0.92
C GLU A 392 10.49 -46.95 -1.20
N ILE A 393 9.58 -47.93 -1.05
CA ILE A 393 8.13 -47.73 -1.19
C ILE A 393 7.55 -46.82 -0.09
N ALA A 394 8.05 -46.90 1.15
CA ALA A 394 7.59 -46.02 2.23
C ALA A 394 8.10 -44.59 2.03
N GLU A 395 9.38 -44.43 1.65
CA GLU A 395 10.00 -43.14 1.33
C GLU A 395 9.29 -42.43 0.17
N TYR A 396 9.01 -43.12 -0.95
CA TYR A 396 8.23 -42.54 -2.05
C TYR A 396 6.78 -42.19 -1.66
N ALA A 397 6.18 -42.89 -0.69
CA ALA A 397 4.85 -42.57 -0.20
C ALA A 397 4.86 -41.33 0.72
N GLU A 398 5.89 -41.18 1.56
CA GLU A 398 6.13 -39.96 2.35
C GLU A 398 6.43 -38.75 1.44
N GLU A 399 7.24 -38.93 0.39
CA GLU A 399 7.49 -37.89 -0.62
C GLU A 399 6.22 -37.51 -1.38
N THR A 400 5.38 -38.49 -1.75
CA THR A 400 4.08 -38.24 -2.39
C THR A 400 3.18 -37.43 -1.47
N ASN A 401 3.16 -37.72 -0.16
CA ASN A 401 2.37 -36.97 0.80
C ASN A 401 2.81 -35.50 0.91
N ARG A 402 4.13 -35.25 0.97
CA ARG A 402 4.69 -33.89 0.95
C ARG A 402 4.26 -33.11 -0.31
N GLY A 403 4.39 -33.72 -1.48
CA GLY A 403 3.96 -33.10 -2.75
C GLY A 403 2.45 -32.83 -2.82
N VAL A 404 1.63 -33.59 -2.09
CA VAL A 404 0.19 -33.35 -1.96
C VAL A 404 -0.13 -32.23 -0.98
N GLN A 405 0.65 -32.08 0.10
CA GLN A 405 0.56 -30.92 1.00
C GLN A 405 0.93 -29.62 0.27
N GLU A 406 1.95 -29.63 -0.58
CA GLU A 406 2.30 -28.51 -1.47
C GLU A 406 1.14 -28.14 -2.42
N ILE A 407 0.44 -29.13 -2.99
CA ILE A 407 -0.76 -28.91 -3.81
C ILE A 407 -1.91 -28.32 -2.97
N HIS A 408 -2.11 -28.76 -1.73
CA HIS A 408 -3.14 -28.23 -0.83
C HIS A 408 -2.88 -26.75 -0.50
N THR A 409 -1.63 -26.39 -0.18
CA THR A 409 -1.23 -24.98 0.05
C THR A 409 -1.47 -24.13 -1.22
N ALA A 410 -1.08 -24.63 -2.39
CA ALA A 410 -1.32 -23.93 -3.66
C ALA A 410 -2.82 -23.79 -4.01
N ALA A 411 -3.65 -24.77 -3.63
CA ALA A 411 -5.11 -24.71 -3.79
C ALA A 411 -5.72 -23.63 -2.87
N ASN A 412 -5.32 -23.56 -1.61
CA ASN A 412 -5.74 -22.50 -0.68
C ASN A 412 -5.40 -21.10 -1.23
N GLN A 413 -4.20 -20.90 -1.77
CA GLN A 413 -3.82 -19.60 -2.34
C GLN A 413 -4.63 -19.22 -3.58
N GLN A 414 -5.04 -20.21 -4.38
CA GLN A 414 -5.95 -19.97 -5.51
C GLN A 414 -7.37 -19.62 -5.04
N ALA A 415 -7.83 -20.18 -3.91
CA ALA A 415 -9.12 -19.80 -3.32
C ALA A 415 -9.10 -18.35 -2.81
N GLU A 416 -8.05 -17.97 -2.09
CA GLU A 416 -7.86 -16.59 -1.60
C GLU A 416 -7.76 -15.60 -2.76
N SER A 417 -6.93 -15.91 -3.77
CA SER A 417 -6.80 -15.10 -4.99
C SER A 417 -8.12 -14.94 -5.74
N ALA A 418 -8.96 -15.99 -5.81
CA ALA A 418 -10.28 -15.91 -6.43
C ALA A 418 -11.25 -15.01 -5.63
N GLN A 419 -11.18 -15.04 -4.30
CA GLN A 419 -11.96 -14.13 -3.44
C GLN A 419 -11.51 -12.67 -3.59
N GLN A 420 -10.20 -12.40 -3.64
CA GLN A 420 -9.65 -11.07 -3.93
C GLN A 420 -10.13 -10.53 -5.29
N VAL A 421 -10.14 -11.37 -6.34
CA VAL A 421 -10.65 -10.99 -7.67
C VAL A 421 -12.16 -10.67 -7.62
N VAL A 422 -12.96 -11.44 -6.88
CA VAL A 422 -14.40 -11.12 -6.70
C VAL A 422 -14.60 -9.78 -6.00
N ALA A 423 -13.83 -9.48 -4.94
CA ALA A 423 -13.92 -8.19 -4.25
C ALA A 423 -13.58 -7.00 -5.16
N LEU A 424 -12.52 -7.11 -5.96
CA LEU A 424 -12.14 -6.11 -6.97
C LEU A 424 -13.19 -5.96 -8.08
N VAL A 425 -13.87 -7.05 -8.45
CA VAL A 425 -14.97 -7.04 -9.42
C VAL A 425 -16.20 -6.31 -8.87
N ASP A 426 -16.57 -6.53 -7.61
CA ASP A 426 -17.68 -5.84 -6.95
C ASP A 426 -17.38 -4.34 -6.75
N GLU A 427 -16.16 -3.96 -6.37
CA GLU A 427 -15.72 -2.56 -6.30
C GLU A 427 -15.82 -1.89 -7.69
N THR A 428 -15.29 -2.55 -8.72
CA THR A 428 -15.33 -2.03 -10.10
C THR A 428 -16.77 -1.94 -10.62
N ALA A 429 -17.68 -2.82 -10.18
CA ALA A 429 -19.09 -2.76 -10.52
C ALA A 429 -19.77 -1.54 -9.86
N SER A 430 -19.47 -1.26 -8.58
CA SER A 430 -19.98 -0.06 -7.90
C SER A 430 -19.45 1.23 -8.53
N ILE A 431 -18.17 1.28 -8.93
CA ILE A 431 -17.61 2.40 -9.71
C ILE A 431 -18.31 2.55 -11.07
N SER A 432 -18.71 1.45 -11.70
CA SER A 432 -19.46 1.48 -12.97
C SER A 432 -20.88 2.05 -12.78
N GLU A 433 -21.59 1.68 -11.72
CA GLU A 433 -22.88 2.27 -11.37
C GLU A 433 -22.75 3.77 -11.07
N GLN A 434 -21.78 4.18 -10.23
CA GLN A 434 -21.50 5.59 -9.95
C GLN A 434 -21.14 6.40 -11.21
N THR A 435 -20.42 5.79 -12.15
CA THR A 435 -20.08 6.42 -13.44
C THR A 435 -21.33 6.65 -14.29
N SER A 436 -22.31 5.74 -14.24
CA SER A 436 -23.61 5.92 -14.92
C SER A 436 -24.45 7.03 -14.27
N ASP A 437 -24.54 7.06 -12.93
CA ASP A 437 -25.28 8.11 -12.20
C ASP A 437 -24.67 9.51 -12.47
N LEU A 438 -23.33 9.62 -12.45
CA LEU A 438 -22.62 10.86 -12.78
C LEU A 438 -22.81 11.27 -14.25
N ALA A 439 -22.93 10.31 -15.17
CA ALA A 439 -23.23 10.60 -16.57
C ALA A 439 -24.66 11.18 -16.74
N GLU A 440 -25.65 10.69 -15.99
CA GLU A 440 -26.99 11.31 -15.97
C GLU A 440 -26.94 12.74 -15.39
N GLU A 441 -26.20 12.99 -14.30
CA GLU A 441 -26.07 14.34 -13.70
C GLU A 441 -25.37 15.34 -14.64
N VAL A 442 -24.29 14.93 -15.32
CA VAL A 442 -23.58 15.79 -16.29
C VAL A 442 -24.45 16.04 -17.53
N THR A 443 -25.22 15.05 -18.00
CA THR A 443 -26.16 15.24 -19.11
C THR A 443 -27.24 16.26 -18.76
N ALA A 444 -27.87 16.14 -17.58
CA ALA A 444 -28.85 17.11 -17.10
C ALA A 444 -28.24 18.53 -16.95
N SER A 445 -27.00 18.61 -16.48
CA SER A 445 -26.26 19.87 -16.37
C SER A 445 -25.97 20.52 -17.74
N ALA A 446 -25.69 19.71 -18.77
CA ALA A 446 -25.52 20.18 -20.14
C ALA A 446 -26.84 20.69 -20.74
N GLU A 447 -27.97 20.00 -20.50
CA GLU A 447 -29.30 20.47 -20.90
C GLU A 447 -29.66 21.81 -20.24
N GLU A 448 -29.42 21.97 -18.93
CA GLU A 448 -29.63 23.24 -18.22
C GLU A 448 -28.72 24.36 -18.75
N GLN A 449 -27.46 24.04 -19.09
CA GLN A 449 -26.51 25.00 -19.68
C GLN A 449 -27.01 25.48 -21.05
N THR A 450 -27.42 24.59 -21.95
CA THR A 450 -27.96 24.95 -23.28
C THR A 450 -29.27 25.76 -23.17
N ALA A 451 -30.12 25.47 -22.18
CA ALA A 451 -31.28 26.29 -21.87
C ALA A 451 -30.89 27.71 -21.39
N ALA A 452 -29.91 27.84 -20.51
CA ALA A 452 -29.41 29.13 -20.04
C ALA A 452 -28.75 29.96 -21.17
N LEU A 453 -27.97 29.32 -22.04
CA LEU A 453 -27.36 29.96 -23.22
C LEU A 453 -28.42 30.50 -24.18
N THR A 454 -29.55 29.79 -24.35
CA THR A 454 -30.69 30.26 -25.14
C THR A 454 -31.27 31.58 -24.58
N ASP A 455 -31.40 31.70 -23.26
CA ASP A 455 -31.87 32.92 -22.61
C ASP A 455 -30.85 34.08 -22.70
N VAL A 456 -29.54 33.79 -22.60
CA VAL A 456 -28.45 34.77 -22.81
C VAL A 456 -28.45 35.27 -24.26
N SER A 457 -28.50 34.36 -25.24
CA SER A 457 -28.57 34.68 -26.67
C SER A 457 -29.81 35.55 -26.98
N SER A 458 -30.98 35.19 -26.45
CA SER A 458 -32.20 36.00 -26.60
C SER A 458 -32.05 37.42 -26.01
N SER A 459 -31.28 37.56 -24.93
CA SER A 459 -31.04 38.81 -24.23
C SER A 459 -30.00 39.69 -24.95
N ALA A 460 -28.90 39.10 -25.44
CA ALA A 460 -27.90 39.77 -26.27
C ALA A 460 -28.51 40.26 -27.60
N LYS A 461 -29.32 39.42 -28.26
CA LYS A 461 -30.08 39.81 -29.44
C LYS A 461 -31.01 40.99 -29.17
N ARG A 462 -31.79 40.93 -28.08
CA ARG A 462 -32.66 42.05 -27.66
C ARG A 462 -31.86 43.30 -27.30
N LEU A 463 -30.65 43.18 -26.76
CA LEU A 463 -29.77 44.32 -26.49
C LEU A 463 -29.29 44.96 -27.80
N SER A 464 -28.84 44.16 -28.76
CA SER A 464 -28.47 44.61 -30.12
C SER A 464 -29.66 45.27 -30.83
N GLU A 465 -30.87 44.69 -30.78
CA GLU A 465 -32.10 45.28 -31.34
C GLU A 465 -32.44 46.65 -30.72
N ASN A 466 -32.36 46.77 -29.38
CA ASN A 466 -32.59 48.04 -28.69
C ASN A 466 -31.49 49.09 -28.98
N ALA A 467 -30.24 48.66 -29.08
CA ALA A 467 -29.10 49.52 -29.40
C ALA A 467 -29.22 50.07 -30.83
N ASN A 468 -29.53 49.22 -31.81
CA ASN A 468 -29.80 49.64 -33.20
C ASN A 468 -31.01 50.60 -33.28
N TRP A 469 -32.09 50.35 -32.54
CA TRP A 469 -33.23 51.29 -32.47
C TRP A 469 -32.84 52.65 -31.88
N LEU A 470 -31.96 52.67 -30.87
CA LEU A 470 -31.45 53.91 -30.28
C LEU A 470 -30.49 54.64 -31.25
N HIS A 471 -29.73 53.91 -32.06
CA HIS A 471 -28.91 54.47 -33.15
C HIS A 471 -29.77 55.18 -34.19
N ASP A 472 -30.76 54.48 -34.78
CA ASP A 472 -31.73 55.05 -35.75
C ASP A 472 -32.45 56.28 -35.16
N THR A 473 -32.70 56.29 -33.83
CA THR A 473 -33.33 57.43 -33.13
C THR A 473 -32.37 58.62 -32.96
N LEU A 474 -31.08 58.37 -32.73
CA LEU A 474 -30.05 59.41 -32.60
C LEU A 474 -29.55 59.94 -33.96
N ASP A 475 -29.70 59.20 -35.07
CA ASP A 475 -29.37 59.67 -36.41
C ASP A 475 -30.28 60.80 -36.92
N MET A 476 -31.42 61.05 -36.25
CA MET A 476 -32.22 62.26 -36.43
C MET A 476 -31.48 63.53 -35.96
N TYR A 477 -30.47 63.40 -35.09
CA TYR A 477 -29.68 64.51 -34.57
C TYR A 477 -28.37 64.66 -35.37
N LYS A 478 -28.33 65.63 -36.28
CA LYS A 478 -27.21 65.86 -37.20
C LYS A 478 -26.17 66.82 -36.61
N ALA A 479 -24.98 66.28 -36.35
CA ALA A 479 -23.79 66.96 -35.80
C ALA A 479 -22.92 67.65 -36.87
N ARG A 480 -21.97 68.52 -36.48
CA ARG A 480 -21.02 69.15 -37.44
C ARG A 480 -20.03 68.14 -38.05
N HIS A 481 -19.83 67.01 -37.36
CA HIS A 481 -18.93 65.93 -37.75
C HIS A 481 -19.67 64.59 -37.99
N ASP A 482 -20.98 64.61 -38.24
CA ASP A 482 -21.68 63.44 -38.76
C ASP A 482 -21.07 63.11 -40.15
N PRO A 483 -20.63 61.87 -40.44
CA PRO A 483 -20.16 61.52 -41.77
C PRO A 483 -21.31 61.72 -42.79
N PRO A 484 -21.02 62.14 -44.03
CA PRO A 484 -22.07 62.32 -45.03
C PRO A 484 -22.73 60.97 -45.31
N ASP A 485 -24.06 60.87 -45.12
CA ASP A 485 -24.85 59.63 -45.11
C ASP A 485 -24.35 58.58 -46.12
N THR A 486 -23.49 57.66 -45.66
CA THR A 486 -22.99 56.54 -46.46
C THR A 486 -24.02 55.43 -46.46
N ASP A 487 -24.30 54.86 -47.62
CA ASP A 487 -25.36 53.87 -47.82
C ASP A 487 -25.36 52.77 -46.74
N ARG A 488 -26.57 52.44 -46.27
CA ARG A 488 -26.83 51.36 -45.31
C ARG A 488 -26.32 50.02 -45.85
N LEU A 489 -25.13 49.61 -45.42
CA LEU A 489 -24.67 48.23 -45.62
C LEU A 489 -25.50 47.31 -44.72
N SER A 490 -26.39 46.54 -45.36
CA SER A 490 -27.30 45.62 -44.69
C SER A 490 -26.55 44.50 -43.96
N SER A 491 -27.13 44.00 -42.87
CA SER A 491 -26.63 42.92 -42.01
C SER A 491 -26.68 41.52 -42.68
N ALA A 492 -26.25 41.42 -43.93
CA ALA A 492 -26.29 40.20 -44.76
C ALA A 492 -24.93 39.84 -45.41
N GLU A 493 -23.89 40.65 -45.22
CA GLU A 493 -22.57 40.48 -45.88
C GLU A 493 -21.39 40.33 -44.88
N ARG A 494 -21.65 40.12 -43.58
CA ARG A 494 -20.59 39.88 -42.57
C ARG A 494 -20.18 38.41 -42.39
N THR A 495 -20.96 37.44 -42.86
CA THR A 495 -20.74 36.00 -42.58
C THR A 495 -19.52 35.39 -43.28
N ASP A 496 -19.14 35.92 -44.44
CA ASP A 496 -18.13 35.28 -45.30
C ASP A 496 -16.70 35.77 -45.03
N ALA A 497 -16.50 36.71 -44.10
CA ALA A 497 -15.22 37.40 -43.88
C ALA A 497 -14.35 36.83 -42.73
N ALA A 498 -14.90 35.96 -41.87
CA ALA A 498 -14.18 35.37 -40.74
C ALA A 498 -13.50 34.03 -41.07
N ALA A 499 -13.91 33.36 -42.16
CA ALA A 499 -13.62 31.94 -42.42
C ALA A 499 -12.22 31.63 -43.00
N GLU A 500 -11.32 32.60 -43.16
CA GLU A 500 -9.95 32.40 -43.69
C GLU A 500 -8.83 32.87 -42.72
N ALA A 501 -9.13 33.06 -41.43
CA ALA A 501 -8.25 33.77 -40.49
C ALA A 501 -7.72 32.97 -39.28
N ASP A 502 -8.05 31.68 -39.12
CA ASP A 502 -7.25 30.78 -38.25
C ASP A 502 -6.96 29.43 -38.92
N ALA A 503 -5.67 29.11 -39.00
CA ALA A 503 -5.08 27.83 -39.38
C ALA A 503 -3.76 27.63 -38.59
N GLY A 504 -3.84 27.91 -37.28
CA GLY A 504 -2.71 28.27 -36.40
C GLY A 504 -2.06 27.18 -35.56
N SER A 505 -2.34 25.89 -35.81
CA SER A 505 -1.70 24.71 -35.18
C SER A 505 -1.96 24.45 -33.69
N MET A 506 -2.81 23.46 -33.41
CA MET A 506 -2.79 22.62 -32.20
C MET A 506 -2.68 21.14 -32.60
N PRO A 507 -2.18 20.23 -31.74
CA PRO A 507 -1.78 18.89 -32.15
C PRO A 507 -2.98 17.93 -32.34
N THR A 508 -2.95 17.16 -33.42
CA THR A 508 -3.88 16.05 -33.65
C THR A 508 -3.52 14.86 -32.77
N TRP A 509 -4.37 14.52 -31.80
CA TRP A 509 -4.39 13.16 -31.24
C TRP A 509 -4.92 12.21 -32.31
N THR A 510 -4.05 11.35 -32.83
CA THR A 510 -4.45 10.30 -33.77
C THR A 510 -5.13 9.17 -33.02
N THR A 511 -6.40 8.90 -33.34
CA THR A 511 -7.10 7.69 -32.90
C THR A 511 -6.34 6.45 -33.40
N GLY A 512 -5.79 5.68 -32.46
CA GLY A 512 -5.29 4.34 -32.76
C GLY A 512 -6.47 3.39 -32.87
N GLU A 513 -6.62 2.72 -34.02
CA GLU A 513 -7.59 1.62 -34.15
C GLU A 513 -7.24 0.53 -33.12
N PRO A 514 -8.22 -0.05 -32.39
CA PRO A 514 -7.95 -1.09 -31.41
C PRO A 514 -7.41 -2.34 -32.11
N SER A 515 -6.15 -2.67 -31.83
CA SER A 515 -5.50 -3.85 -32.41
C SER A 515 -6.20 -5.13 -31.91
N SER A 516 -6.77 -5.89 -32.84
CA SER A 516 -7.41 -7.17 -32.54
C SER A 516 -6.43 -8.14 -31.87
N TRP A 517 -6.71 -8.53 -30.62
CA TRP A 517 -6.04 -9.64 -29.97
C TRP A 517 -6.33 -10.95 -30.73
N PRO A 518 -5.35 -11.83 -30.91
CA PRO A 518 -5.54 -13.09 -31.65
C PRO A 518 -6.34 -14.10 -30.83
N GLU A 519 -7.30 -14.78 -31.47
CA GLU A 519 -8.02 -15.89 -30.86
C GLU A 519 -7.06 -17.03 -30.49
N LEU A 520 -7.00 -17.41 -29.20
CA LEU A 520 -6.29 -18.62 -28.75
C LEU A 520 -7.13 -19.86 -29.08
N SER A 521 -7.10 -20.26 -30.36
CA SER A 521 -7.76 -21.48 -30.82
C SER A 521 -7.11 -22.72 -30.20
N SER A 522 -7.85 -23.45 -29.36
CA SER A 522 -7.40 -24.71 -28.78
C SER A 522 -7.30 -25.81 -29.85
N SER A 523 -6.07 -26.17 -30.23
CA SER A 523 -5.80 -27.29 -31.16
C SER A 523 -4.85 -28.30 -30.53
N SER A 524 -5.38 -29.46 -30.17
CA SER A 524 -4.57 -30.60 -29.73
C SER A 524 -3.89 -31.27 -30.92
N SER A 525 -2.58 -31.54 -30.80
CA SER A 525 -1.87 -32.45 -31.69
C SER A 525 -0.70 -33.12 -30.97
N SER A 526 -0.70 -34.46 -30.94
CA SER A 526 0.40 -35.26 -30.44
C SER A 526 1.38 -35.63 -31.55
N ALA A 527 2.69 -35.60 -31.25
CA ALA A 527 3.72 -36.27 -32.05
C ALA A 527 4.99 -36.56 -31.21
N SER A 528 5.57 -37.73 -31.44
CA SER A 528 6.96 -38.08 -31.11
C SER A 528 7.95 -37.29 -32.02
N ASP A 529 9.28 -37.33 -31.89
CA ASP A 529 10.14 -38.50 -31.71
C ASP A 529 11.64 -38.13 -31.51
N SER A 530 12.50 -39.14 -31.27
CA SER A 530 13.99 -39.11 -31.19
C SER A 530 14.63 -38.32 -30.03
N GLU A 531 15.38 -38.93 -29.10
CA GLU A 531 16.66 -39.69 -29.20
C GLU A 531 17.92 -38.83 -29.48
N ARG A 532 18.83 -38.68 -28.49
CA ARG A 532 20.13 -39.43 -28.44
C ARG A 532 21.07 -39.08 -27.27
N GLU A 533 21.65 -40.15 -26.71
CA GLU A 533 23.06 -40.32 -26.24
C GLU A 533 23.68 -39.27 -25.27
N ARG A 534 23.84 -39.60 -23.98
CA ARG A 534 24.94 -40.39 -23.36
C ARG A 534 26.30 -39.66 -23.23
N SER A 535 26.73 -39.46 -21.98
CA SER A 535 28.04 -39.97 -21.51
C SER A 535 28.02 -40.12 -19.98
N SER A 536 28.85 -41.01 -19.43
CA SER A 536 29.05 -41.23 -18.00
C SER A 536 30.52 -41.53 -17.68
N ALA A 537 30.84 -41.61 -16.38
CA ALA A 537 32.17 -41.92 -15.81
C ALA A 537 33.23 -40.79 -15.93
N ASP A 538 34.29 -40.75 -15.12
CA ASP A 538 34.74 -41.73 -14.11
C ASP A 538 35.34 -41.08 -12.84
N ARG A 539 35.57 -41.92 -11.83
CA ARG A 539 36.11 -41.65 -10.48
C ARG A 539 37.54 -41.05 -10.51
N THR A 540 37.93 -40.37 -9.42
CA THR A 540 38.85 -40.94 -8.39
C THR A 540 39.15 -39.95 -7.27
N ALA A 541 39.46 -40.47 -6.07
CA ALA A 541 40.02 -39.72 -4.94
C ALA A 541 41.46 -40.22 -4.66
N ASP A 542 42.30 -39.38 -4.03
CA ASP A 542 43.31 -39.87 -3.08
C ASP A 542 43.71 -38.78 -2.05
N THR A 543 44.33 -39.25 -0.98
CA THR A 543 44.76 -38.62 0.28
C THR A 543 46.04 -37.77 0.18
N GLY A 544 46.42 -37.05 1.26
CA GLY A 544 47.66 -36.26 1.28
C GLY A 544 48.07 -35.60 2.60
N ALA A 545 48.20 -36.36 3.70
CA ALA A 545 48.37 -35.83 5.06
C ALA A 545 49.61 -34.93 5.33
N ALA A 546 49.40 -34.02 6.29
CA ALA A 546 50.29 -33.06 6.93
C ALA A 546 51.78 -33.42 7.18
N THR A 547 52.63 -32.38 7.23
CA THR A 547 53.74 -32.27 8.21
C THR A 547 54.27 -30.84 8.27
N GLY A 548 54.52 -30.30 9.47
CA GLY A 548 55.12 -28.96 9.67
C GLY A 548 56.40 -28.98 10.50
N THR A 549 57.13 -27.86 10.59
CA THR A 549 58.00 -27.51 11.74
C THR A 549 58.47 -26.03 11.69
N ARG A 550 58.43 -25.40 12.88
CA ARG A 550 58.87 -24.05 13.25
C ARG A 550 60.26 -23.61 12.73
N SER A 551 60.38 -22.32 12.40
CA SER A 551 61.49 -21.44 12.80
C SER A 551 61.04 -19.97 12.78
N ALA A 552 61.78 -19.04 13.40
CA ALA A 552 61.28 -17.68 13.68
C ALA A 552 62.32 -16.55 13.52
N SER A 553 61.80 -15.30 13.54
CA SER A 553 62.43 -14.00 13.86
C SER A 553 62.94 -13.07 12.72
N ALA A 554 62.92 -11.75 13.06
CA ALA A 554 63.53 -10.57 12.40
C ALA A 554 62.83 -9.98 11.14
N ILE A 555 61.78 -9.15 11.28
CA ILE A 555 61.81 -7.68 11.52
C ILE A 555 62.34 -6.84 10.33
N GLU A 556 61.41 -6.20 9.62
CA GLU A 556 61.49 -4.86 8.95
C GLU A 556 62.43 -4.67 7.70
N PRO A 557 62.24 -3.61 6.87
CA PRO A 557 61.22 -3.65 5.81
C PRO A 557 61.70 -3.13 4.43
N ALA A 558 61.34 -3.77 3.31
CA ALA A 558 61.62 -3.22 1.98
C ALA A 558 60.67 -3.69 0.86
N GLU A 559 60.04 -2.72 0.22
CA GLU A 559 59.63 -2.64 -1.19
C GLU A 559 59.49 -3.94 -1.99
N ARG A 560 58.24 -4.37 -2.23
CA ARG A 560 57.81 -5.08 -3.45
C ARG A 560 56.80 -4.18 -4.16
N SER A 561 57.06 -3.68 -5.37
CA SER A 561 57.25 -4.35 -6.66
C SER A 561 55.94 -4.89 -7.24
N SER A 562 55.39 -4.19 -8.22
CA SER A 562 54.17 -4.56 -8.93
C SER A 562 54.32 -5.91 -9.65
N GLY A 563 53.49 -6.88 -9.28
CA GLY A 563 53.37 -8.17 -9.95
C GLY A 563 52.29 -9.00 -9.28
N THR A 564 51.34 -9.49 -10.08
CA THR A 564 50.20 -10.37 -9.74
C THR A 564 49.36 -9.93 -8.54
N THR A 565 48.10 -9.57 -8.84
CA THR A 565 47.02 -9.84 -7.90
C THR A 565 47.02 -11.33 -7.60
N ASP A 566 47.34 -11.69 -6.36
CA ASP A 566 46.72 -12.88 -5.79
C ASP A 566 45.23 -12.56 -5.69
N ASP A 567 44.37 -13.45 -6.17
CA ASP A 567 42.97 -13.42 -5.76
C ASP A 567 42.95 -13.79 -4.28
N ALA A 568 42.87 -12.78 -3.41
CA ALA A 568 42.49 -13.00 -2.03
C ALA A 568 41.11 -13.67 -2.07
N ALA A 569 40.97 -14.82 -1.40
CA ALA A 569 39.66 -15.44 -1.25
C ALA A 569 38.74 -14.42 -0.59
N ALA A 570 37.57 -14.19 -1.19
CA ALA A 570 36.56 -13.29 -0.65
C ALA A 570 36.25 -13.70 0.80
N LEU A 571 36.11 -12.71 1.69
CA LEU A 571 35.74 -12.94 3.07
C LEU A 571 34.32 -13.55 3.11
N PRO A 572 34.14 -14.80 3.57
CA PRO A 572 32.80 -15.34 3.80
C PRO A 572 32.11 -14.53 4.90
N THR A 573 30.77 -14.52 4.91
CA THR A 573 30.01 -13.88 5.97
C THR A 573 30.40 -14.45 7.32
N GLN A 574 30.85 -13.59 8.22
CA GLN A 574 31.01 -13.88 9.63
C GLN A 574 29.95 -13.11 10.40
N PHE A 575 29.15 -13.84 11.18
CA PHE A 575 28.15 -13.28 12.09
C PHE A 575 28.60 -13.62 13.52
N GLN A 576 28.65 -12.64 14.43
CA GLN A 576 29.01 -12.88 15.83
C GLN A 576 28.20 -12.01 16.80
N THR A 577 27.91 -12.60 17.95
CA THR A 577 26.95 -12.09 18.95
C THR A 577 27.63 -11.74 20.27
N GLY A 578 27.08 -10.75 20.97
CA GLY A 578 27.59 -10.31 22.26
C GLY A 578 26.56 -9.56 23.08
N LEU A 579 26.02 -10.22 24.11
CA LEU A 579 25.18 -9.60 25.14
C LEU A 579 26.03 -9.11 26.33
N ALA A 580 25.66 -8.01 26.99
CA ALA A 580 26.29 -7.56 28.24
C ALA A 580 25.32 -6.79 29.17
N THR A 581 25.63 -6.78 30.48
CA THR A 581 24.93 -6.00 31.52
C THR A 581 25.90 -5.12 32.34
N GLY A 582 25.41 -4.05 32.96
CA GLY A 582 26.22 -3.18 33.83
C GLY A 582 25.46 -2.01 34.49
N GLU A 583 26.18 -1.16 35.22
CA GLU A 583 25.68 0.12 35.78
C GLU A 583 26.11 1.34 34.93
N ASP A 584 26.85 1.12 33.84
CA ASP A 584 27.57 2.15 33.07
C ASP A 584 27.31 1.90 31.58
N SER A 585 26.53 2.79 30.97
CA SER A 585 26.01 2.71 29.60
C SER A 585 27.12 2.53 28.55
N PHE A 586 28.21 3.30 28.65
CA PHE A 586 29.35 3.18 27.74
C PHE A 586 30.06 1.84 27.91
N LEU A 587 30.30 1.41 29.16
CA LEU A 587 30.98 0.15 29.43
C LEU A 587 30.12 -1.09 29.14
N VAL A 588 28.79 -1.01 29.09
CA VAL A 588 27.96 -2.14 28.67
C VAL A 588 27.98 -2.30 27.15
N GLY A 589 27.76 -1.23 26.38
CA GLY A 589 27.84 -1.25 24.92
C GLY A 589 29.22 -1.69 24.41
N HIS A 590 30.29 -1.14 25.00
CA HIS A 590 31.67 -1.55 24.69
C HIS A 590 31.93 -3.03 25.00
N ARG A 591 31.34 -3.60 26.08
CA ARG A 591 31.49 -5.03 26.39
C ARG A 591 30.68 -5.93 25.45
N ALA A 592 29.48 -5.53 25.08
CA ALA A 592 28.63 -6.23 24.12
C ALA A 592 29.36 -6.35 22.77
N ALA A 593 29.76 -5.21 22.19
CA ALA A 593 30.54 -5.17 20.95
C ALA A 593 31.88 -5.92 21.07
N THR A 594 32.62 -5.80 22.17
CA THR A 594 33.88 -6.55 22.37
C THR A 594 33.64 -8.06 22.37
N ARG A 595 32.53 -8.55 22.93
CA ARG A 595 32.20 -10.00 22.96
C ARG A 595 31.96 -10.55 21.55
N ALA A 596 31.21 -9.83 20.72
CA ALA A 596 31.02 -10.18 19.32
C ALA A 596 32.33 -10.08 18.52
N PHE A 597 32.99 -8.91 18.56
CA PHE A 597 34.19 -8.63 17.77
C PHE A 597 35.35 -9.60 18.06
N THR A 598 35.57 -9.97 19.32
CA THR A 598 36.65 -10.90 19.69
C THR A 598 36.35 -12.38 19.38
N ALA A 599 35.17 -12.68 18.82
CA ALA A 599 34.84 -13.98 18.25
C ALA A 599 34.93 -14.02 16.71
N MET A 600 35.18 -12.88 16.05
CA MET A 600 35.39 -12.81 14.60
C MET A 600 36.85 -13.14 14.23
N ASP A 601 37.06 -13.76 13.08
CA ASP A 601 38.38 -14.06 12.49
C ASP A 601 38.91 -12.90 11.62
N THR A 602 38.32 -11.70 11.75
CA THR A 602 38.63 -10.49 10.96
C THR A 602 38.60 -9.23 11.83
N ASP A 603 39.44 -8.24 11.49
CA ASP A 603 39.42 -6.90 12.12
C ASP A 603 38.38 -5.95 11.48
N ARG A 604 37.59 -6.42 10.50
CA ARG A 604 36.57 -5.64 9.77
C ARG A 604 35.17 -5.90 10.35
N VAL A 605 34.33 -4.88 10.38
CA VAL A 605 32.87 -4.98 10.58
C VAL A 605 32.22 -4.13 9.50
N ASP A 606 31.24 -4.71 8.79
CA ASP A 606 30.51 -4.02 7.73
C ASP A 606 29.12 -3.55 8.22
N PHE A 607 28.48 -4.35 9.10
CA PHE A 607 27.19 -4.05 9.69
C PHE A 607 27.11 -4.44 11.18
N CYS A 608 26.31 -3.71 11.94
CA CYS A 608 26.06 -3.86 13.36
C CYS A 608 24.56 -3.66 13.62
N GLN A 609 23.93 -4.61 14.31
CA GLN A 609 22.62 -4.41 14.92
C GLN A 609 22.74 -4.42 16.44
N VAL A 610 22.01 -3.52 17.11
CA VAL A 610 22.01 -3.42 18.57
C VAL A 610 20.60 -3.29 19.13
N PHE A 611 20.34 -4.03 20.21
CA PHE A 611 19.14 -3.93 21.02
C PHE A 611 19.54 -3.55 22.45
N CYS A 612 18.79 -2.65 23.07
CA CYS A 612 19.18 -1.99 24.31
C CYS A 612 17.95 -1.72 25.20
N SER A 613 17.95 -2.27 26.41
CA SER A 613 16.93 -1.98 27.41
C SER A 613 16.83 -0.46 27.71
N PRO A 614 15.62 0.08 27.96
CA PRO A 614 15.40 1.47 28.34
C PRO A 614 16.02 1.89 29.68
N ALA A 615 16.67 0.97 30.39
CA ALA A 615 17.45 1.26 31.60
C ALA A 615 18.74 2.07 31.34
N TYR A 616 19.22 2.15 30.09
CA TYR A 616 20.51 2.77 29.74
C TYR A 616 20.39 4.14 29.05
N ASP A 617 21.52 4.85 29.02
CA ASP A 617 21.71 6.05 28.18
C ASP A 617 22.17 5.59 26.78
N TYR A 618 21.29 5.72 25.79
CA TYR A 618 21.50 5.18 24.45
C TYR A 618 22.70 5.83 23.73
N GLU A 619 22.93 7.13 23.91
CA GLU A 619 24.09 7.82 23.31
C GLU A 619 25.42 7.30 23.89
N ASP A 620 25.47 7.03 25.20
CA ASP A 620 26.64 6.40 25.83
C ASP A 620 26.82 4.95 25.33
N VAL A 621 25.74 4.15 25.20
CA VAL A 621 25.80 2.76 24.68
C VAL A 621 26.35 2.72 23.25
N LEU A 622 25.80 3.52 22.34
CA LEU A 622 26.25 3.59 20.94
C LEU A 622 27.71 4.05 20.85
N ARG A 623 28.13 5.05 21.65
CA ARG A 623 29.54 5.45 21.74
C ARG A 623 30.45 4.35 22.30
N GLY A 624 29.95 3.52 23.20
CA GLY A 624 30.65 2.32 23.69
C GLY A 624 30.89 1.29 22.58
N ILE A 625 29.89 1.06 21.73
CA ILE A 625 29.96 0.15 20.58
C ILE A 625 30.93 0.69 19.52
N ARG A 626 30.84 1.98 19.17
CA ARG A 626 31.74 2.64 18.20
C ARG A 626 33.22 2.61 18.61
N ASP A 627 33.53 2.68 19.91
CA ASP A 627 34.91 2.52 20.42
C ASP A 627 35.51 1.12 20.15
N VAL A 628 34.69 0.13 19.77
CA VAL A 628 35.12 -1.21 19.33
C VAL A 628 35.08 -1.34 17.81
N ILE A 629 33.96 -1.03 17.15
CA ILE A 629 33.72 -1.36 15.73
C ILE A 629 34.13 -0.25 14.75
N GLY A 630 34.38 0.97 15.26
CA GLY A 630 34.70 2.15 14.45
C GLY A 630 33.52 2.77 13.71
N ASP A 631 33.83 3.81 12.94
CA ASP A 631 32.84 4.70 12.32
C ASP A 631 32.42 4.25 10.90
N GLU A 632 33.07 3.23 10.34
CA GLU A 632 32.84 2.75 8.96
C GLU A 632 31.71 1.71 8.86
N ALA A 633 31.50 0.91 9.91
CA ALA A 633 30.42 -0.08 9.99
C ALA A 633 29.04 0.59 10.01
N LYS A 634 28.06 0.02 9.31
CA LYS A 634 26.68 0.47 9.39
C LYS A 634 25.99 0.01 10.66
N LEU A 635 25.37 0.93 11.40
CA LEU A 635 24.65 0.60 12.65
C LEU A 635 23.17 0.94 12.56
N ILE A 636 22.31 -0.04 12.85
CA ILE A 636 20.90 0.18 13.18
C ILE A 636 20.55 -0.47 14.53
N GLY A 637 19.41 -0.13 15.10
CA GLY A 637 18.94 -0.77 16.33
C GLY A 637 17.64 -0.20 16.87
N ALA A 638 17.22 -0.72 18.03
CA ALA A 638 16.00 -0.32 18.72
C ALA A 638 16.13 -0.46 20.24
N THR A 639 15.23 0.21 20.97
CA THR A 639 14.94 -0.13 22.37
C THR A 639 14.14 -1.42 22.45
N SER A 640 14.41 -2.19 23.49
CA SER A 640 13.93 -3.57 23.70
C SER A 640 13.28 -3.75 25.08
N ALA A 641 12.39 -4.73 25.23
CA ALA A 641 11.81 -5.12 26.53
C ALA A 641 12.59 -6.27 27.21
N GLY A 642 13.41 -6.98 26.43
CA GLY A 642 14.34 -8.02 26.84
C GLY A 642 15.27 -8.34 25.67
N GLU A 643 16.50 -8.79 25.95
CA GLU A 643 17.49 -9.10 24.91
C GLU A 643 18.09 -10.51 25.07
N PHE A 644 18.42 -11.15 23.95
CA PHE A 644 18.98 -12.50 23.97
C PHE A 644 19.98 -12.77 22.84
N THR A 645 20.75 -13.84 23.05
CA THR A 645 21.68 -14.44 22.09
C THR A 645 21.59 -15.97 22.21
N GLU A 646 22.23 -16.72 21.30
CA GLU A 646 22.26 -18.19 21.28
C GLU A 646 22.93 -18.87 22.50
N ARG A 647 23.21 -18.11 23.57
CA ARG A 647 23.96 -18.54 24.76
C ARG A 647 23.34 -18.05 26.08
N THR A 648 22.41 -17.08 26.03
CA THR A 648 21.82 -16.42 27.21
C THR A 648 20.72 -15.44 26.78
N VAL A 649 19.63 -15.40 27.55
CA VAL A 649 18.71 -14.26 27.67
C VAL A 649 19.24 -13.33 28.78
N SER A 650 18.83 -12.06 28.80
CA SER A 650 18.93 -11.17 29.96
C SER A 650 18.03 -9.95 29.81
N ASP A 651 17.21 -9.68 30.83
CA ASP A 651 16.62 -8.36 31.04
C ASP A 651 17.71 -7.30 31.26
N GLY A 652 17.39 -6.03 31.01
CA GLY A 652 18.21 -4.90 31.45
C GLY A 652 19.62 -4.90 30.86
N SER A 653 19.78 -5.32 29.60
CA SER A 653 21.07 -5.58 28.97
C SER A 653 21.25 -4.79 27.66
N VAL A 654 22.33 -5.10 26.95
CA VAL A 654 22.57 -4.67 25.57
C VAL A 654 23.05 -5.89 24.78
N ALA A 655 22.33 -6.25 23.73
CA ALA A 655 22.75 -7.26 22.75
C ALA A 655 23.28 -6.57 21.49
N VAL A 656 24.42 -7.06 20.98
CA VAL A 656 25.05 -6.59 19.75
C VAL A 656 25.34 -7.77 18.85
N SER A 657 24.99 -7.65 17.57
CA SER A 657 25.40 -8.56 16.50
C SER A 657 26.22 -7.82 15.45
N LEU A 658 27.36 -8.39 15.09
CA LEU A 658 28.30 -7.85 14.12
C LEU A 658 28.40 -8.78 12.91
N VAL A 659 28.38 -8.17 11.72
CA VAL A 659 28.52 -8.87 10.44
C VAL A 659 29.70 -8.31 9.66
N ALA A 660 30.52 -9.19 9.09
CA ALA A 660 31.51 -8.83 8.09
C ALA A 660 31.45 -9.83 6.93
N SER A 661 31.35 -9.35 5.69
CA SER A 661 31.10 -10.19 4.52
C SER A 661 31.56 -9.54 3.21
N ASP A 662 32.20 -10.32 2.33
CA ASP A 662 32.33 -9.99 0.91
C ASP A 662 31.21 -10.62 0.07
N THR A 663 30.26 -11.36 0.67
CA THR A 663 29.08 -11.96 -0.01
C THR A 663 27.78 -11.18 0.23
N ILE A 664 27.75 -10.26 1.19
CA ILE A 664 26.62 -9.38 1.53
C ILE A 664 27.07 -7.92 1.67
N GLU A 665 26.36 -6.98 1.05
CA GLU A 665 26.50 -5.52 1.26
C GLU A 665 25.27 -4.95 1.98
N PHE A 666 25.49 -3.98 2.88
CA PHE A 666 24.46 -3.38 3.74
C PHE A 666 24.31 -1.88 3.46
N PHE A 667 23.07 -1.41 3.31
CA PHE A 667 22.71 0.00 3.14
C PHE A 667 21.64 0.36 4.17
N THR A 668 21.62 1.60 4.66
CA THR A 668 20.80 2.00 5.83
C THR A 668 20.21 3.39 5.64
N GLY A 669 18.89 3.54 5.72
CA GLY A 669 18.19 4.83 5.67
C GLY A 669 17.31 5.06 6.89
N LEU A 670 17.13 6.33 7.27
CA LEU A 670 16.28 6.76 8.38
C LEU A 670 15.15 7.66 7.86
N GLY A 671 13.94 7.40 8.34
CA GLY A 671 12.74 8.21 8.09
C GLY A 671 12.11 8.69 9.39
N THR A 672 11.55 9.90 9.38
CA THR A 672 11.07 10.60 10.57
C THR A 672 9.61 11.05 10.45
N ALA A 673 9.00 11.42 11.58
CA ALA A 673 7.59 11.82 11.69
C ALA A 673 6.60 10.73 11.21
N VAL A 674 6.86 9.48 11.58
CA VAL A 674 6.03 8.31 11.23
C VAL A 674 4.56 8.54 11.58
N SER A 675 4.28 9.11 12.76
CA SER A 675 2.94 9.44 13.26
C SER A 675 2.21 10.54 12.48
N GLU A 676 2.92 11.40 11.74
CA GLU A 676 2.30 12.33 10.77
C GLU A 676 1.96 11.61 9.45
N GLY A 677 2.71 10.57 9.08
CA GLY A 677 2.32 9.61 8.04
C GLY A 677 3.40 8.61 7.63
N ALA A 678 3.14 7.31 7.84
CA ALA A 678 4.04 6.21 7.44
C ALA A 678 4.49 6.28 5.96
N ALA A 679 3.63 6.79 5.07
CA ALA A 679 3.93 6.95 3.65
C ALA A 679 5.15 7.86 3.40
N ASP A 680 5.25 9.00 4.07
CA ASP A 680 6.33 9.96 3.85
C ASP A 680 7.61 9.54 4.59
N ALA A 681 7.48 9.01 5.82
CA ALA A 681 8.60 8.53 6.61
C ALA A 681 9.32 7.33 5.95
N VAL A 682 8.58 6.32 5.45
CA VAL A 682 9.20 5.19 4.74
C VAL A 682 9.80 5.63 3.41
N ASN A 683 9.20 6.60 2.70
CA ASN A 683 9.83 7.19 1.51
C ASN A 683 11.15 7.90 1.84
N GLU A 684 11.24 8.60 2.98
CA GLU A 684 12.48 9.22 3.46
C GLU A 684 13.57 8.16 3.70
N ALA A 685 13.25 7.07 4.41
CA ALA A 685 14.18 5.96 4.65
C ALA A 685 14.61 5.24 3.36
N VAL A 686 13.66 4.90 2.48
CA VAL A 686 13.93 4.16 1.24
C VAL A 686 14.69 5.01 0.21
N ALA A 687 14.57 6.34 0.24
CA ALA A 687 15.30 7.24 -0.67
C ALA A 687 16.84 7.21 -0.48
N GLU A 688 17.34 6.72 0.66
CA GLU A 688 18.78 6.50 0.89
C GLU A 688 19.27 5.11 0.41
N LEU A 689 18.37 4.21 0.05
CA LEU A 689 18.68 2.81 -0.31
C LEU A 689 18.82 2.62 -1.84
N PRO A 690 19.75 1.75 -2.30
CA PRO A 690 19.88 1.44 -3.72
C PRO A 690 18.81 0.45 -4.18
N SER A 691 18.08 0.78 -5.25
CA SER A 691 17.06 -0.12 -5.85
C SER A 691 17.62 -1.34 -6.58
N SER A 692 18.95 -1.43 -6.74
CA SER A 692 19.69 -2.62 -7.18
C SER A 692 21.18 -2.45 -6.89
N VAL A 693 21.90 -3.55 -6.65
CA VAL A 693 23.33 -3.55 -6.31
C VAL A 693 24.09 -4.48 -7.28
N GLU A 694 25.15 -3.98 -7.92
CA GLU A 694 25.84 -4.73 -8.98
C GLU A 694 26.60 -5.94 -8.41
N GLY A 695 26.11 -7.14 -8.73
CA GLY A 695 26.71 -8.41 -8.27
C GLY A 695 25.98 -9.09 -7.12
N TYR A 696 24.91 -8.49 -6.57
CA TYR A 696 24.12 -9.02 -5.45
C TYR A 696 22.65 -9.14 -5.90
N PRO A 697 22.24 -10.29 -6.48
CA PRO A 697 20.93 -10.45 -7.11
C PRO A 697 19.78 -10.72 -6.12
N HIS A 698 20.08 -10.95 -4.84
CA HIS A 698 19.09 -11.18 -3.80
C HIS A 698 19.02 -9.97 -2.88
N LEU A 699 17.85 -9.33 -2.78
CA LEU A 699 17.61 -8.21 -1.88
C LEU A 699 16.62 -8.65 -0.79
N ALA A 700 16.99 -8.42 0.46
CA ALA A 700 16.10 -8.45 1.61
C ALA A 700 16.22 -7.14 2.40
N ALA A 701 15.37 -6.91 3.39
CA ALA A 701 15.54 -5.78 4.31
C ALA A 701 15.20 -6.10 5.77
N ILE A 702 15.70 -5.27 6.66
CA ILE A 702 15.33 -5.19 8.07
C ILE A 702 14.66 -3.83 8.29
N ASN A 703 13.49 -3.79 8.93
CA ASN A 703 12.76 -2.57 9.29
C ASN A 703 12.53 -2.53 10.81
N LEU A 704 12.99 -1.47 11.47
CA LEU A 704 12.70 -1.19 12.88
C LEU A 704 12.01 0.17 12.97
N HIS A 705 10.91 0.27 13.72
CA HIS A 705 10.12 1.50 13.87
C HIS A 705 9.67 1.73 15.32
N ASP A 706 9.28 2.96 15.66
CA ASP A 706 8.68 3.29 16.96
C ASP A 706 7.36 2.52 17.17
N GLY A 707 7.34 1.59 18.12
CA GLY A 707 6.18 0.74 18.40
C GLY A 707 4.96 1.48 18.95
N LEU A 708 5.12 2.71 19.43
CA LEU A 708 4.04 3.54 19.96
C LEU A 708 3.40 4.45 18.88
N ALA A 709 3.88 4.39 17.63
CA ALA A 709 3.28 5.13 16.52
C ALA A 709 1.90 4.59 16.09
N GLY A 710 1.53 3.36 16.48
CA GLY A 710 0.19 2.78 16.29
C GLY A 710 -0.21 2.45 14.84
N ILE A 711 0.74 2.50 13.90
CA ILE A 711 0.50 2.34 12.46
C ILE A 711 1.39 1.28 11.79
N SER A 712 1.92 0.33 12.56
CA SER A 712 2.90 -0.69 12.10
C SER A 712 2.45 -1.48 10.87
N ASP A 713 1.16 -1.82 10.76
CA ASP A 713 0.59 -2.50 9.57
C ASP A 713 0.69 -1.61 8.30
N GLN A 714 0.55 -0.29 8.45
CA GLN A 714 0.78 0.66 7.34
C GLN A 714 2.26 0.77 6.98
N ILE A 715 3.16 0.78 7.98
CA ILE A 715 4.61 0.78 7.75
C ILE A 715 5.01 -0.46 6.95
N ALA A 716 4.46 -1.64 7.28
CA ALA A 716 4.70 -2.88 6.55
C ALA A 716 4.26 -2.77 5.07
N LEU A 717 3.01 -2.38 4.83
CA LEU A 717 2.44 -2.22 3.48
C LEU A 717 3.19 -1.20 2.62
N VAL A 718 3.56 -0.05 3.21
CA VAL A 718 4.31 1.00 2.53
C VAL A 718 5.75 0.55 2.23
N THR A 719 6.39 -0.18 3.15
CA THR A 719 7.73 -0.74 2.93
C THR A 719 7.75 -1.71 1.75
N GLN A 720 6.75 -2.60 1.63
CA GLN A 720 6.66 -3.53 0.50
C GLN A 720 6.39 -2.82 -0.83
N ARG A 721 5.62 -1.73 -0.80
CA ARG A 721 5.35 -0.89 -1.97
C ARG A 721 6.63 -0.19 -2.47
N ASP A 722 7.44 0.35 -1.56
CA ASP A 722 8.54 1.26 -1.90
C ASP A 722 9.88 0.52 -2.13
N LEU A 723 10.12 -0.60 -1.43
CA LEU A 723 11.20 -1.55 -1.78
C LEU A 723 10.84 -2.39 -3.02
N GLY A 724 9.54 -2.59 -3.24
CA GLY A 724 8.97 -3.36 -4.35
C GLY A 724 8.73 -4.83 -4.00
N HIS A 725 7.66 -5.40 -4.55
CA HIS A 725 7.11 -6.71 -4.18
C HIS A 725 8.07 -7.93 -4.25
N ASP A 726 9.23 -7.80 -4.89
CA ASP A 726 10.25 -8.85 -5.02
C ASP A 726 11.28 -8.86 -3.87
N VAL A 727 11.33 -7.81 -3.05
CA VAL A 727 12.12 -7.74 -1.82
C VAL A 727 11.29 -8.32 -0.67
N SER A 728 11.86 -9.23 0.11
CA SER A 728 11.23 -9.67 1.37
C SER A 728 11.88 -8.95 2.55
N PHE A 729 11.14 -8.65 3.62
CA PHE A 729 11.71 -7.98 4.78
C PHE A 729 11.20 -8.51 6.12
N VAL A 730 11.99 -8.25 7.16
CA VAL A 730 11.71 -8.63 8.55
C VAL A 730 11.91 -7.44 9.49
N GLY A 731 11.66 -7.64 10.78
CA GLY A 731 12.09 -6.74 11.84
C GLY A 731 11.07 -6.69 12.96
N GLY A 732 10.86 -5.51 13.54
CA GLY A 732 9.87 -5.37 14.61
C GLY A 732 9.80 -3.98 15.23
N SER A 733 8.76 -3.81 16.04
CA SER A 733 8.46 -2.58 16.77
C SER A 733 9.40 -2.42 17.96
N ALA A 734 10.09 -1.28 18.05
CA ALA A 734 10.82 -0.90 19.25
C ALA A 734 9.89 -0.92 20.48
N SER A 735 10.45 -1.24 21.65
CA SER A 735 9.72 -1.50 22.89
C SER A 735 10.41 -0.86 24.10
N ASP A 736 9.75 -0.83 25.27
CA ASP A 736 10.22 -0.14 26.47
C ASP A 736 9.72 -0.78 27.79
N ASP A 737 10.09 -2.04 28.04
CA ASP A 737 9.77 -2.84 29.25
C ASP A 737 8.26 -2.88 29.61
N LEU A 738 7.39 -2.92 28.59
CA LEU A 738 5.92 -2.78 28.69
C LEU A 738 5.44 -1.48 29.37
N THR A 739 6.32 -0.47 29.53
CA THR A 739 6.01 0.76 30.26
C THR A 739 5.27 1.81 29.41
N MET A 740 5.33 1.70 28.08
CA MET A 740 4.55 2.49 27.11
C MET A 740 4.77 4.01 27.24
N ASN A 741 6.03 4.43 27.47
CA ASN A 741 6.44 5.82 27.63
C ASN A 741 7.03 6.43 26.36
N ALA A 742 8.04 5.76 25.77
CA ALA A 742 8.75 6.19 24.56
C ALA A 742 9.70 5.11 24.05
N THR A 743 9.44 4.58 22.86
CA THR A 743 10.34 3.62 22.18
C THR A 743 11.22 4.35 21.17
N HIS A 744 12.45 3.88 20.96
CA HIS A 744 13.43 4.60 20.12
C HIS A 744 14.06 3.65 19.10
N VAL A 745 14.35 4.17 17.92
CA VAL A 745 15.18 3.51 16.91
C VAL A 745 16.53 4.22 16.77
N PHE A 746 17.54 3.46 16.36
CA PHE A 746 18.92 3.91 16.25
C PHE A 746 19.41 3.84 14.80
N HIS A 747 20.12 4.88 14.34
CA HIS A 747 20.74 4.95 13.00
C HIS A 747 22.10 5.66 13.08
N ASP A 748 23.16 4.88 12.89
CA ASP A 748 24.58 5.24 13.05
C ASP A 748 25.00 5.86 14.41
N GLU A 749 24.76 7.16 14.65
CA GLU A 749 24.91 7.85 15.96
C GLU A 749 23.58 8.48 16.45
N THR A 750 22.53 8.43 15.63
CA THR A 750 21.24 9.07 15.88
C THR A 750 20.35 8.15 16.72
N VAL A 751 19.73 8.70 17.76
CA VAL A 751 18.68 8.05 18.55
C VAL A 751 17.42 8.89 18.46
N THR A 752 16.31 8.28 18.05
CA THR A 752 15.08 9.04 17.74
C THR A 752 13.80 8.23 17.98
N THR A 753 12.75 8.93 18.43
CA THR A 753 11.35 8.44 18.50
C THR A 753 10.61 8.80 17.21
N ASP A 754 9.38 8.32 17.04
CA ASP A 754 8.49 8.69 15.92
C ASP A 754 9.16 8.53 14.53
N SER A 755 9.92 7.44 14.39
CA SER A 755 10.87 7.23 13.28
C SER A 755 10.91 5.77 12.86
N VAL A 756 11.41 5.51 11.65
CA VAL A 756 11.61 4.20 11.04
C VAL A 756 13.01 4.12 10.44
N VAL A 757 13.75 3.05 10.73
CA VAL A 757 15.07 2.77 10.17
C VAL A 757 15.01 1.48 9.36
N ILE A 758 15.49 1.55 8.12
CA ILE A 758 15.47 0.42 7.19
C ILE A 758 16.90 0.10 6.75
N ALA A 759 17.32 -1.15 6.94
CA ALA A 759 18.56 -1.67 6.39
C ALA A 759 18.27 -2.61 5.21
N LEU A 760 18.73 -2.25 4.01
CA LEU A 760 18.74 -3.14 2.86
C LEU A 760 19.93 -4.10 2.96
N VAL A 761 19.65 -5.39 2.81
CA VAL A 761 20.62 -6.49 2.82
C VAL A 761 20.72 -7.03 1.38
N ALA A 762 21.79 -6.66 0.68
CA ALA A 762 22.05 -7.08 -0.69
C ALA A 762 23.02 -8.26 -0.70
N SER A 763 22.56 -9.45 -1.08
CA SER A 763 23.28 -10.72 -0.94
C SER A 763 23.56 -11.41 -2.28
N LYS A 764 24.65 -12.20 -2.32
CA LYS A 764 25.01 -13.08 -3.44
C LYS A 764 24.21 -14.38 -3.48
N GLU A 765 23.71 -14.82 -2.33
CA GLU A 765 22.81 -15.97 -2.18
C GLU A 765 21.49 -15.55 -1.50
N PRO A 766 20.39 -16.31 -1.65
CA PRO A 766 19.14 -16.02 -0.96
C PRO A 766 19.32 -15.84 0.56
N VAL A 767 18.70 -14.80 1.10
CA VAL A 767 18.49 -14.63 2.55
C VAL A 767 17.20 -15.34 2.91
N THR A 768 17.22 -16.14 3.98
CA THR A 768 16.05 -16.90 4.43
C THR A 768 15.35 -16.16 5.56
N ILE A 769 14.02 -16.09 5.48
CA ILE A 769 13.15 -15.56 6.54
C ILE A 769 12.05 -16.57 6.86
N THR A 770 11.56 -16.61 8.10
CA THR A 770 10.40 -17.41 8.52
C THR A 770 9.66 -16.74 9.68
N VAL A 771 8.36 -17.07 9.86
CA VAL A 771 7.54 -16.64 11.00
C VAL A 771 6.62 -17.76 11.53
N GLY A 772 6.47 -17.84 12.86
CA GLY A 772 5.55 -18.75 13.55
C GLY A 772 5.08 -18.18 14.89
N HIS A 773 3.93 -18.65 15.39
CA HIS A 773 3.24 -18.03 16.53
C HIS A 773 2.61 -19.00 17.55
N GLY A 774 2.65 -20.32 17.35
CA GLY A 774 2.23 -21.32 18.34
C GLY A 774 0.77 -21.29 18.80
N HIS A 775 -0.12 -20.65 18.04
CA HIS A 775 -1.54 -20.49 18.42
C HIS A 775 -2.45 -21.39 17.58
N SER A 776 -3.45 -21.99 18.21
CA SER A 776 -4.55 -22.70 17.53
C SER A 776 -5.88 -21.95 17.66
N PRO A 777 -6.76 -21.97 16.64
CA PRO A 777 -8.09 -21.37 16.72
C PRO A 777 -9.02 -22.18 17.63
N ILE A 778 -9.68 -21.49 18.57
CA ILE A 778 -10.62 -22.09 19.53
C ILE A 778 -12.08 -21.66 19.31
N SER A 779 -12.33 -20.71 18.40
CA SER A 779 -13.68 -20.25 18.06
C SER A 779 -14.07 -20.47 16.60
N GLU A 780 -15.38 -20.51 16.37
CA GLU A 780 -15.97 -20.18 15.07
C GLU A 780 -15.55 -18.75 14.64
N PRO A 781 -15.53 -18.43 13.34
CA PRO A 781 -15.14 -17.12 12.85
C PRO A 781 -16.19 -16.06 13.21
N MET A 782 -15.74 -14.92 13.72
CA MET A 782 -16.56 -13.76 14.10
C MET A 782 -16.20 -12.56 13.23
N THR A 783 -17.20 -11.82 12.77
CA THR A 783 -16.98 -10.62 11.94
C THR A 783 -16.89 -9.38 12.80
N VAL A 784 -15.89 -8.52 12.58
CA VAL A 784 -15.84 -7.16 13.12
C VAL A 784 -16.96 -6.35 12.48
N THR A 785 -18.11 -6.28 13.16
CA THR A 785 -19.27 -5.50 12.71
C THR A 785 -19.15 -4.02 13.05
N LYS A 786 -18.15 -3.63 13.86
CA LYS A 786 -17.89 -2.24 14.22
C LYS A 786 -16.52 -2.00 14.85
N SER A 787 -15.77 -1.00 14.39
CA SER A 787 -14.50 -0.59 15.02
C SER A 787 -14.18 0.90 14.87
N GLU A 788 -13.25 1.39 15.68
CA GLU A 788 -12.73 2.76 15.64
C GLU A 788 -11.20 2.73 15.86
N GLY A 789 -10.44 2.68 14.76
CA GLY A 789 -8.99 2.44 14.82
C GLY A 789 -8.68 1.05 15.39
N GLY A 790 -7.76 0.97 16.36
CA GLY A 790 -7.45 -0.28 17.08
C GLY A 790 -8.54 -0.75 18.05
N ARG A 791 -9.72 -0.12 18.08
CA ARG A 791 -10.77 -0.38 19.07
C ARG A 791 -11.91 -1.15 18.40
N VAL A 792 -11.93 -2.47 18.54
CA VAL A 792 -13.01 -3.33 18.05
C VAL A 792 -14.18 -3.24 19.01
N ILE A 793 -15.30 -2.65 18.58
CA ILE A 793 -16.45 -2.33 19.43
C ILE A 793 -17.47 -3.46 19.43
N GLU A 794 -17.79 -4.01 18.25
CA GLU A 794 -18.80 -5.05 18.09
C GLU A 794 -18.29 -6.21 17.20
N LEU A 795 -18.47 -7.44 17.67
CA LEU A 795 -18.23 -8.70 16.96
C LEU A 795 -19.57 -9.41 16.76
N ASP A 796 -19.94 -9.71 15.52
CA ASP A 796 -21.26 -10.25 15.13
C ASP A 796 -22.47 -9.50 15.74
N GLY A 797 -22.33 -8.19 15.95
CA GLY A 797 -23.35 -7.33 16.60
C GLY A 797 -23.48 -7.51 18.13
N LYS A 798 -22.58 -8.24 18.78
CA LYS A 798 -22.38 -8.28 20.25
C LYS A 798 -21.24 -7.33 20.66
N PRO A 799 -21.18 -6.86 21.92
CA PRO A 799 -19.99 -6.20 22.45
C PRO A 799 -18.75 -7.10 22.32
N ALA A 800 -17.64 -6.56 21.81
CA ALA A 800 -16.48 -7.38 21.43
C ALA A 800 -15.89 -8.19 22.62
N PHE A 801 -15.77 -7.58 23.81
CA PHE A 801 -15.30 -8.28 25.01
C PHE A 801 -16.25 -9.41 25.46
N GLU A 802 -17.57 -9.26 25.23
CA GLU A 802 -18.56 -10.29 25.59
C GLU A 802 -18.48 -11.50 24.64
N ALA A 803 -18.27 -11.27 23.35
CA ALA A 803 -18.05 -12.33 22.37
C ALA A 803 -16.75 -13.12 22.62
N TRP A 804 -15.65 -12.42 22.93
CA TRP A 804 -14.39 -13.03 23.34
C TRP A 804 -14.55 -13.90 24.59
N ARG A 805 -15.17 -13.36 25.65
CA ARG A 805 -15.41 -14.10 26.90
C ARG A 805 -16.26 -15.35 26.64
N GLU A 806 -17.33 -15.26 25.85
CA GLU A 806 -18.16 -16.43 25.52
C GLU A 806 -17.35 -17.54 24.83
N ALA A 807 -16.38 -17.20 23.97
CA ALA A 807 -15.52 -18.18 23.31
C ALA A 807 -14.49 -18.79 24.28
N VAL A 808 -13.80 -17.98 25.08
CA VAL A 808 -12.81 -18.45 26.07
C VAL A 808 -13.47 -19.32 27.14
N GLU A 809 -14.63 -18.91 27.68
CA GLU A 809 -15.39 -19.71 28.63
C GLU A 809 -15.84 -21.05 28.00
N SER A 810 -16.28 -21.05 26.74
CA SER A 810 -16.72 -22.27 26.03
C SER A 810 -15.58 -23.25 25.71
N HIS A 811 -14.36 -22.76 25.47
CA HIS A 811 -13.17 -23.61 25.28
C HIS A 811 -12.69 -24.22 26.60
N LEU A 812 -12.75 -23.47 27.69
CA LEU A 812 -12.42 -23.95 29.03
C LEU A 812 -13.44 -24.99 29.56
N ASP A 813 -14.70 -24.95 29.10
CA ASP A 813 -15.84 -25.80 29.52
C ASP A 813 -15.72 -27.28 29.06
N GLY A 814 -14.60 -27.91 29.45
CA GLY A 814 -14.16 -29.25 29.06
C GLY A 814 -12.74 -29.59 29.52
N THR A 815 -11.97 -28.58 29.93
CA THR A 815 -10.61 -28.72 30.49
C THR A 815 -10.62 -28.93 32.01
N ASP A 816 -9.46 -29.26 32.60
CA ASP A 816 -9.27 -29.24 34.07
C ASP A 816 -9.01 -27.82 34.63
N ARG A 817 -8.95 -26.78 33.77
CA ARG A 817 -8.76 -25.37 34.15
C ARG A 817 -10.11 -24.66 34.23
N THR A 818 -10.24 -23.69 35.13
CA THR A 818 -11.45 -22.86 35.25
C THR A 818 -11.04 -21.44 35.60
N ILE A 819 -11.52 -20.48 34.81
CA ILE A 819 -11.23 -19.05 34.96
C ILE A 819 -12.57 -18.33 35.16
N ASP A 820 -12.67 -17.48 36.20
CA ASP A 820 -13.85 -16.65 36.46
C ASP A 820 -13.58 -15.26 35.89
N VAL A 821 -13.84 -15.08 34.60
CA VAL A 821 -13.55 -13.82 33.88
C VAL A 821 -14.35 -12.64 34.46
N ASP A 822 -15.48 -12.89 35.11
CA ASP A 822 -16.27 -11.87 35.82
C ASP A 822 -15.60 -11.42 37.13
N ALA A 823 -14.83 -12.29 37.80
CA ALA A 823 -14.11 -11.97 39.05
C ALA A 823 -12.82 -11.15 38.88
N ILE A 824 -12.10 -11.29 37.75
CA ILE A 824 -10.85 -10.56 37.46
C ILE A 824 -11.10 -9.03 37.46
N GLU A 825 -10.26 -8.21 38.09
CA GLU A 825 -10.44 -6.76 38.06
C GLU A 825 -10.10 -6.17 36.68
N GLY A 826 -10.84 -5.16 36.22
CA GLY A 826 -10.50 -4.44 34.97
C GLY A 826 -9.28 -3.55 35.19
N ASP A 827 -8.41 -3.43 34.17
CA ASP A 827 -7.11 -2.75 34.24
C ASP A 827 -6.14 -3.42 35.25
N SER A 828 -6.11 -4.77 35.23
CA SER A 828 -5.23 -5.60 36.06
C SER A 828 -4.24 -6.43 35.22
N GLU A 829 -3.16 -6.86 35.87
CA GLU A 829 -2.12 -7.76 35.36
C GLU A 829 -2.71 -9.13 34.97
N GLU A 830 -3.56 -9.70 35.83
CA GLU A 830 -4.33 -10.94 35.58
C GLU A 830 -5.25 -10.85 34.33
N LEU A 831 -5.73 -9.65 33.97
CA LEU A 831 -6.47 -9.44 32.73
C LEU A 831 -5.54 -9.33 31.51
N LEU A 832 -4.36 -8.74 31.67
CA LEU A 832 -3.34 -8.63 30.62
C LEU A 832 -2.80 -10.02 30.24
N GLU A 833 -2.42 -10.83 31.25
CA GLU A 833 -2.04 -12.23 31.09
C GLU A 833 -3.11 -13.01 30.30
N LEU A 834 -4.38 -12.93 30.74
CA LEU A 834 -5.48 -13.65 30.10
C LEU A 834 -5.76 -13.19 28.65
N LEU A 835 -5.64 -11.89 28.36
CA LEU A 835 -5.77 -11.34 27.01
C LEU A 835 -4.58 -11.69 26.10
N THR A 836 -3.45 -12.11 26.66
CA THR A 836 -2.25 -12.53 25.92
C THR A 836 -2.20 -14.05 25.72
N GLU A 837 -2.81 -14.85 26.60
CA GLU A 837 -3.00 -16.29 26.37
C GLU A 837 -4.12 -16.58 25.34
N PHE A 838 -5.13 -15.69 25.26
CA PHE A 838 -6.31 -15.84 24.40
C PHE A 838 -6.47 -14.68 23.41
N GLU A 839 -5.57 -14.63 22.42
CA GLU A 839 -5.54 -13.59 21.38
C GLU A 839 -6.53 -13.83 20.23
N PHE A 840 -6.39 -13.06 19.14
CA PHE A 840 -7.14 -13.24 17.91
C PHE A 840 -6.26 -13.59 16.72
N GLY A 841 -6.78 -14.41 15.82
CA GLY A 841 -6.16 -14.72 14.52
C GLY A 841 -6.98 -14.14 13.38
N ILE A 842 -6.30 -13.45 12.47
CA ILE A 842 -6.78 -13.12 11.11
C ILE A 842 -6.30 -14.23 10.18
N GLU A 843 -7.18 -14.81 9.38
CA GLU A 843 -6.87 -15.86 8.42
C GLU A 843 -6.34 -15.21 7.13
N GLU A 844 -5.08 -15.47 6.74
CA GLU A 844 -4.40 -14.79 5.61
C GLU A 844 -3.95 -15.74 4.50
N GLY A 845 -4.25 -17.04 4.60
CA GLY A 845 -3.92 -18.05 3.60
C GLY A 845 -2.44 -18.46 3.57
N HIS A 846 -1.51 -17.51 3.63
CA HIS A 846 -0.05 -17.69 3.60
C HIS A 846 0.67 -16.79 4.63
N GLY A 847 1.85 -17.21 5.09
CA GLY A 847 2.73 -16.44 5.96
C GLY A 847 3.30 -17.26 7.12
N ALA A 848 2.49 -17.49 8.16
CA ALA A 848 2.93 -18.22 9.35
C ALA A 848 2.84 -19.75 9.21
N ILE A 849 3.91 -20.44 9.62
CA ILE A 849 4.04 -21.90 9.62
C ILE A 849 2.91 -22.55 10.44
N SER A 850 2.53 -21.93 11.56
CA SER A 850 1.47 -22.34 12.47
C SER A 850 0.04 -22.06 11.95
N GLY A 851 -0.21 -22.34 10.67
CA GLY A 851 -1.56 -22.47 10.12
C GLY A 851 -2.09 -21.29 9.29
N GLY A 852 -1.24 -20.39 8.79
CA GLY A 852 -1.68 -19.29 7.90
C GLY A 852 -2.50 -18.19 8.60
N TYR A 853 -2.35 -18.07 9.93
CA TYR A 853 -2.94 -17.00 10.72
C TYR A 853 -1.93 -15.90 11.05
N LYS A 854 -2.40 -14.66 11.07
CA LYS A 854 -1.71 -13.49 11.62
C LYS A 854 -2.34 -13.12 12.95
N ILE A 855 -1.55 -13.17 14.02
CA ILE A 855 -2.03 -12.96 15.39
C ILE A 855 -2.16 -11.45 15.69
N ARG A 856 -3.15 -11.11 16.52
CA ARG A 856 -3.52 -9.75 16.91
C ARG A 856 -3.82 -9.72 18.41
N TRP A 857 -3.00 -8.95 19.14
CA TRP A 857 -3.02 -8.88 20.60
C TRP A 857 -4.05 -7.86 21.13
N PRO A 858 -5.06 -8.29 21.91
CA PRO A 858 -6.06 -7.41 22.51
C PRO A 858 -5.64 -6.82 23.88
N GLY A 859 -4.38 -6.97 24.29
CA GLY A 859 -3.89 -6.65 25.64
C GLY A 859 -3.93 -5.16 26.04
N LEU A 860 -4.20 -4.23 25.11
CA LEU A 860 -4.46 -2.83 25.50
C LEU A 860 -5.82 -2.65 26.18
N THR A 861 -6.70 -3.66 26.15
CA THR A 861 -8.07 -3.60 26.71
C THR A 861 -8.11 -3.41 28.23
N ARG A 862 -8.24 -2.15 28.68
CA ARG A 862 -8.34 -1.83 30.13
C ARG A 862 -9.74 -1.95 30.72
N SER A 863 -10.74 -2.48 29.98
CA SER A 863 -12.12 -2.55 30.47
C SER A 863 -12.96 -3.69 29.91
N LYS A 864 -13.53 -4.50 30.81
CA LYS A 864 -14.47 -5.61 30.52
C LYS A 864 -15.88 -5.18 30.05
N ALA A 865 -16.05 -3.91 29.65
CA ALA A 865 -17.35 -3.25 29.55
C ALA A 865 -17.74 -2.77 28.13
N GLY A 866 -16.99 -3.18 27.09
CA GLY A 866 -17.29 -2.81 25.72
C GLY A 866 -16.25 -3.31 24.71
N PRO A 867 -15.41 -2.41 24.15
CA PRO A 867 -14.48 -2.76 23.09
C PRO A 867 -13.30 -3.59 23.58
N LEU A 868 -12.70 -4.32 22.65
CA LEU A 868 -11.33 -4.82 22.74
C LEU A 868 -10.40 -3.81 22.04
N GLU A 869 -9.23 -3.56 22.62
CA GLU A 869 -8.29 -2.53 22.17
C GLU A 869 -6.95 -3.18 21.81
N PHE A 870 -6.51 -2.95 20.56
CA PHE A 870 -5.35 -3.55 19.89
C PHE A 870 -4.32 -2.46 19.51
N PRO A 871 -3.01 -2.76 19.39
CA PRO A 871 -1.98 -1.79 19.01
C PRO A 871 -2.14 -1.16 17.62
N VAL A 872 -2.80 -1.87 16.70
CA VAL A 872 -3.04 -1.43 15.30
C VAL A 872 -4.51 -1.55 14.94
N GLY A 873 -4.92 -0.85 13.88
CA GLY A 873 -6.31 -0.84 13.41
C GLY A 873 -6.80 -2.21 12.95
N VAL A 874 -8.03 -2.57 13.37
CA VAL A 874 -8.73 -3.77 12.89
C VAL A 874 -10.04 -3.31 12.23
N PRO A 875 -10.14 -3.28 10.90
CA PRO A 875 -11.26 -2.62 10.20
C PRO A 875 -12.57 -3.42 10.27
N GLU A 876 -13.68 -2.73 10.00
CA GLU A 876 -14.99 -3.37 9.83
C GLU A 876 -14.98 -4.34 8.64
N GLY A 877 -15.56 -5.52 8.83
CA GLY A 877 -15.52 -6.62 7.87
C GLY A 877 -14.36 -7.61 8.06
N THR A 878 -13.33 -7.30 8.85
CA THR A 878 -12.31 -8.29 9.20
C THR A 878 -12.93 -9.47 9.96
N VAL A 879 -12.57 -10.69 9.58
CA VAL A 879 -12.92 -11.92 10.28
C VAL A 879 -11.82 -12.24 11.30
N LEU A 880 -12.23 -12.47 12.54
CA LEU A 880 -11.35 -12.88 13.63
C LEU A 880 -11.80 -14.23 14.20
N ARG A 881 -10.84 -15.07 14.60
CA ARG A 881 -11.07 -16.21 15.50
C ARG A 881 -10.41 -15.91 16.83
N VAL A 882 -11.01 -16.30 17.96
CA VAL A 882 -10.24 -16.39 19.22
C VAL A 882 -9.28 -17.56 19.08
N MET A 883 -8.04 -17.32 19.49
CA MET A 883 -6.95 -18.28 19.46
C MET A 883 -6.56 -18.65 20.90
N HIS A 884 -5.81 -19.73 21.06
CA HIS A 884 -5.19 -20.11 22.33
C HIS A 884 -3.76 -20.59 22.09
N SER A 885 -2.85 -20.20 22.98
CA SER A 885 -1.48 -20.71 23.03
C SER A 885 -0.98 -20.84 24.47
N PRO A 886 -0.83 -22.06 25.01
CA PRO A 886 -0.15 -22.30 26.29
C PRO A 886 1.39 -22.30 26.12
N PRO A 887 2.17 -22.20 27.22
CA PRO A 887 3.64 -22.13 27.18
C PRO A 887 4.32 -23.24 26.37
N ASP A 888 3.90 -24.50 26.54
CA ASP A 888 4.42 -25.65 25.78
C ASP A 888 4.40 -25.41 24.25
N GLU A 889 3.30 -24.85 23.73
CA GLU A 889 3.12 -24.60 22.29
C GLU A 889 3.92 -23.38 21.81
N GLN A 890 4.22 -22.41 22.68
CA GLN A 890 5.14 -21.30 22.36
C GLN A 890 6.60 -21.77 22.26
N ILE A 891 7.03 -22.74 23.09
CA ILE A 891 8.36 -23.38 22.98
C ILE A 891 8.44 -24.23 21.71
N VAL A 892 7.40 -25.05 21.43
CA VAL A 892 7.31 -25.84 20.19
C VAL A 892 7.36 -24.93 18.96
N SER A 893 6.60 -23.84 18.94
CA SER A 893 6.61 -22.86 17.83
C SER A 893 7.97 -22.21 17.62
N ALA A 894 8.73 -21.94 18.70
CA ALA A 894 10.08 -21.41 18.57
C ALA A 894 10.98 -22.40 17.82
N ARG A 895 10.95 -23.67 18.23
CA ARG A 895 11.67 -24.76 17.54
C ARG A 895 11.22 -24.93 16.09
N GLU A 896 9.91 -25.01 15.83
CA GLU A 896 9.39 -25.23 14.47
C GLU A 896 9.74 -24.08 13.51
N THR A 897 9.75 -22.83 14.01
CA THR A 897 10.16 -21.66 13.24
C THR A 897 11.65 -21.69 12.90
N ALA A 898 12.49 -22.11 13.86
CA ALA A 898 13.93 -22.34 13.65
C ALA A 898 14.22 -23.51 12.70
N GLU A 899 13.49 -24.62 12.82
CA GLU A 899 13.62 -25.76 11.90
C GLU A 899 13.20 -25.38 10.48
N ALA A 900 12.14 -24.58 10.33
CA ALA A 900 11.74 -24.05 9.04
C ALA A 900 12.80 -23.10 8.47
N ALA A 901 13.39 -22.24 9.29
CA ALA A 901 14.49 -21.36 8.87
C ALA A 901 15.69 -22.18 8.37
N ALA A 902 16.10 -23.22 9.11
CA ALA A 902 17.18 -24.12 8.72
C ALA A 902 16.85 -24.95 7.46
N ARG A 903 15.60 -25.43 7.30
CA ARG A 903 15.13 -26.14 6.10
C ARG A 903 15.04 -25.24 4.86
N ASN A 904 14.71 -23.96 5.05
CA ASN A 904 14.56 -22.98 3.98
C ASN A 904 15.88 -22.26 3.63
N ALA A 905 16.99 -22.59 4.30
CA ALA A 905 18.32 -22.07 3.98
C ALA A 905 18.85 -22.70 2.66
N SER A 906 19.31 -21.87 1.73
CA SER A 906 19.81 -22.33 0.43
C SER A 906 21.26 -22.87 0.47
N GLY A 907 21.94 -22.74 1.60
CA GLY A 907 23.37 -23.01 1.75
C GLY A 907 23.81 -23.02 3.22
N GLU A 908 25.11 -22.87 3.45
CA GLU A 908 25.69 -22.78 4.80
C GLU A 908 25.35 -21.41 5.42
N VAL A 909 24.82 -21.42 6.65
CA VAL A 909 24.34 -20.22 7.36
C VAL A 909 25.45 -19.67 8.25
N ALA A 910 25.71 -18.37 8.18
CA ALA A 910 26.71 -17.70 9.01
C ALA A 910 26.20 -17.34 10.41
N GLY A 911 24.90 -17.03 10.51
CA GLY A 911 24.19 -16.60 11.72
C GLY A 911 22.87 -15.90 11.38
N GLY A 912 22.22 -15.28 12.36
CA GLY A 912 20.91 -14.66 12.12
C GLY A 912 20.37 -13.69 13.18
N PHE A 913 19.28 -13.04 12.82
CA PHE A 913 18.51 -12.14 13.68
C PHE A 913 17.16 -12.77 14.03
N VAL A 914 16.74 -12.61 15.29
CA VAL A 914 15.43 -13.07 15.78
C VAL A 914 14.65 -11.89 16.33
N TYR A 915 13.41 -11.75 15.90
CA TYR A 915 12.46 -10.74 16.39
C TYR A 915 11.33 -11.52 17.06
N ASP A 916 11.26 -11.46 18.40
CA ASP A 916 10.32 -12.24 19.20
C ASP A 916 9.43 -11.28 19.98
N CYS A 917 8.18 -11.62 20.25
CA CYS A 917 7.25 -10.67 20.86
C CYS A 917 7.39 -10.62 22.38
N ALA A 918 7.36 -9.42 22.98
CA ALA A 918 7.20 -9.26 24.44
C ALA A 918 5.94 -9.98 24.98
N CYS A 919 4.94 -10.20 24.13
CA CYS A 919 3.75 -11.00 24.45
C CYS A 919 4.07 -12.49 24.67
N ARG A 920 5.09 -13.04 24.00
CA ARG A 920 5.55 -14.42 24.25
C ARG A 920 6.23 -14.55 25.61
N SER A 921 6.97 -13.53 26.06
CA SER A 921 7.50 -13.48 27.43
C SER A 921 6.42 -13.34 28.51
N ILE A 922 5.28 -12.69 28.21
CA ILE A 922 4.09 -12.72 29.09
C ILE A 922 3.51 -14.14 29.21
N ILE A 923 3.48 -14.92 28.11
CA ILE A 923 2.98 -16.31 28.14
C ILE A 923 3.97 -17.25 28.84
N LEU A 924 5.26 -17.16 28.49
CA LEU A 924 6.31 -18.08 28.91
C LEU A 924 6.85 -17.79 30.34
N GLY A 925 6.93 -16.52 30.74
CA GLY A 925 7.48 -16.12 32.04
C GLY A 925 8.89 -16.67 32.29
N ASP A 926 9.06 -17.41 33.38
CA ASP A 926 10.33 -18.08 33.75
C ASP A 926 10.82 -19.10 32.69
N GLU A 927 9.97 -19.51 31.73
CA GLU A 927 10.25 -20.55 30.71
C GLU A 927 10.64 -19.94 29.33
N PHE A 928 10.90 -18.63 29.23
CA PHE A 928 11.35 -18.01 27.97
C PHE A 928 12.76 -18.47 27.53
N ASP A 929 13.66 -18.73 28.49
CA ASP A 929 14.98 -19.33 28.25
C ASP A 929 14.87 -20.65 27.46
N ASP A 930 13.89 -21.52 27.79
CA ASP A 930 13.68 -22.80 27.12
C ASP A 930 13.24 -22.63 25.65
N ALA A 931 12.54 -21.54 25.30
CA ALA A 931 12.19 -21.23 23.91
C ALA A 931 13.42 -20.76 23.09
N VAL A 932 14.35 -20.02 23.72
CA VAL A 932 15.60 -19.58 23.07
C VAL A 932 16.60 -20.74 22.93
N ASP A 933 16.73 -21.59 23.95
CA ASP A 933 17.50 -22.84 23.87
C ASP A 933 16.94 -23.77 22.78
N ALA A 934 15.60 -23.90 22.67
CA ALA A 934 14.96 -24.73 21.64
C ALA A 934 15.20 -24.24 20.19
N MET A 935 15.41 -22.93 19.98
CA MET A 935 15.91 -22.39 18.71
C MET A 935 17.40 -22.67 18.52
N SER A 936 18.22 -22.52 19.57
CA SER A 936 19.66 -22.73 19.48
C SER A 936 20.08 -24.18 19.25
N GLU A 937 19.34 -25.16 19.77
CA GLU A 937 19.57 -26.58 19.49
C GLU A 937 19.37 -26.95 18.01
N VAL A 938 18.59 -26.16 17.27
CA VAL A 938 18.25 -26.42 15.86
C VAL A 938 19.13 -25.62 14.89
N LEU A 939 19.42 -24.36 15.21
CA LEU A 939 20.18 -23.49 14.32
C LEU A 939 21.69 -23.79 14.30
N ASP A 940 22.29 -24.18 15.44
CA ASP A 940 23.74 -24.42 15.63
C ASP A 940 24.66 -23.28 15.09
N VAL A 941 24.12 -22.07 14.97
CA VAL A 941 24.81 -20.85 14.51
C VAL A 941 24.55 -19.66 15.45
N PRO A 942 25.42 -18.64 15.48
CA PRO A 942 25.20 -17.47 16.32
C PRO A 942 23.99 -16.65 15.89
N PHE A 943 23.12 -16.29 16.83
CA PHE A 943 22.01 -15.36 16.59
C PHE A 943 21.78 -14.41 17.77
N SER A 944 21.18 -13.26 17.49
CA SER A 944 20.69 -12.33 18.51
C SER A 944 19.23 -12.00 18.29
N GLY A 945 18.51 -11.73 19.36
CA GLY A 945 17.18 -11.16 19.25
C GLY A 945 16.79 -10.26 20.42
N PHE A 946 15.59 -9.72 20.31
CA PHE A 946 14.96 -8.90 21.33
C PHE A 946 13.45 -9.06 21.34
N GLU A 947 12.86 -8.66 22.46
CA GLU A 947 11.41 -8.61 22.64
C GLU A 947 10.81 -7.33 22.04
N THR A 948 10.03 -7.47 20.97
CA THR A 948 9.38 -6.39 20.23
C THR A 948 7.92 -6.18 20.68
N TYR A 949 7.31 -5.03 20.37
CA TYR A 949 5.86 -4.81 20.56
C TYR A 949 4.98 -5.30 19.39
N GLY A 950 5.58 -5.95 18.40
CA GLY A 950 4.93 -6.56 17.27
C GLY A 950 5.91 -6.63 16.08
N GLU A 951 5.98 -7.81 15.49
CA GLU A 951 7.06 -8.24 14.62
C GLU A 951 6.74 -7.86 13.16
N LEU A 952 7.77 -7.70 12.33
CA LEU A 952 7.62 -7.58 10.90
C LEU A 952 8.13 -8.84 10.21
N CYS A 953 7.32 -9.41 9.33
CA CYS A 953 7.70 -10.45 8.37
C CYS A 953 6.84 -10.29 7.12
N MET A 954 7.45 -10.00 5.98
CA MET A 954 6.78 -9.83 4.70
C MET A 954 7.53 -10.66 3.65
N GLU A 955 7.04 -11.87 3.39
CA GLU A 955 7.49 -12.71 2.28
C GLU A 955 6.94 -12.22 0.93
N ARG A 956 7.61 -12.65 -0.14
CA ARG A 956 7.31 -12.28 -1.53
C ARG A 956 5.92 -12.73 -1.96
N GLY A 957 4.95 -11.82 -1.85
CA GLY A 957 3.57 -12.01 -2.27
C GLY A 957 2.53 -11.93 -1.15
N GLN A 958 2.94 -11.74 0.11
CA GLN A 958 2.00 -11.48 1.20
C GLN A 958 1.31 -10.11 1.06
N MET A 959 0.10 -10.03 1.62
CA MET A 959 -0.76 -8.83 1.59
C MET A 959 -0.79 -8.06 2.92
N SER A 960 -0.09 -8.54 3.94
CA SER A 960 0.25 -7.87 5.21
C SER A 960 1.48 -8.57 5.79
N GLY A 961 2.17 -7.92 6.73
CA GLY A 961 3.37 -8.46 7.34
C GLY A 961 3.67 -7.93 8.73
N TYR A 962 2.65 -7.48 9.48
CA TYR A 962 2.80 -7.05 10.88
C TYR A 962 2.16 -8.07 11.81
N HIS A 963 2.94 -8.71 12.67
CA HIS A 963 2.50 -9.77 13.57
C HIS A 963 2.46 -9.30 15.03
N ASN A 964 1.76 -10.06 15.87
CA ASN A 964 1.95 -10.05 17.31
C ASN A 964 2.29 -11.48 17.75
N THR A 965 2.89 -11.62 18.94
CA THR A 965 3.02 -12.89 19.66
C THR A 965 3.62 -14.01 18.81
N SER A 966 4.57 -13.62 17.97
CA SER A 966 5.25 -14.44 16.98
C SER A 966 6.78 -14.39 17.19
N SER A 967 7.47 -15.38 16.64
CA SER A 967 8.91 -15.33 16.39
C SER A 967 9.13 -15.15 14.89
N VAL A 968 9.97 -14.20 14.50
CA VAL A 968 10.46 -14.03 13.13
C VAL A 968 11.96 -14.25 13.11
N ILE A 969 12.44 -15.13 12.23
CA ILE A 969 13.87 -15.47 12.11
C ILE A 969 14.37 -15.05 10.74
N MET A 970 15.56 -14.45 10.68
CA MET A 970 16.27 -14.10 9.45
C MET A 970 17.68 -14.69 9.50
N LEU A 971 18.00 -15.59 8.57
CA LEU A 971 19.29 -16.26 8.47
C LEU A 971 20.11 -15.71 7.29
N LEU A 972 21.37 -15.37 7.55
CA LEU A 972 22.30 -14.86 6.54
C LEU A 972 23.19 -15.99 5.97
N PRO A 973 23.35 -16.09 4.64
CA PRO A 973 24.27 -17.03 4.01
C PRO A 973 25.75 -16.65 4.24
N THR A 974 26.63 -17.62 4.00
CA THR A 974 28.09 -17.54 4.19
C THR A 974 28.82 -16.77 3.07
#